data_AF-A0ABC9B6T4-F1
#
_entry.id   AF-A0ABC9B6T4-F1
#
_cell.length_a   1.000
_cell.length_b   1.000
_cell.length_c   1.000
_cell.angle_alpha   90.00
_cell.angle_beta   90.00
_cell.angle_gamma   90.00
#
_symmetry.space_group_name_H-M   'P 1'
#
loop_
_entity.id
_entity.type
_entity.pdbx_description
1 polymer ?
#
loop_
_entity_poly.entity_id
_entity_poly.type
_entity_poly.pdbx_seq_one_letter_code
_entity_poly.pdbx_strand_id
1 'polypeptide(L)'
;MDDAAGEEEASMFETSHVLGALLASSPLLARAWDRCAAATAAAPGLVHGEDGGTVYVGFSGVQAALSAAGAAVAGGGADAFAPVGLAGDATRRLFAPLVAAEPDAAAAGGDQVAVQALALQCFLKLCGSPDFQMLLDQIRGKAVVFTGHSLGGAIAALAALHYLCISSSTSTWGPSPPVLCVTFGSPLLGNEALSKAILRERWGGNFCHVVSQHDVVPRLLFCPLDAVPAHVIVAMQLQQWPARPRHTNGVAVTTVTDIDTLRHLVQAHVGAVAMEQKLADPAAPPSGGPYRPFGTYVMCSPDGAVCVDNPTAAVQMLYATFASSSPTGSPESSPEAAHSCYGDLVVKMPQHLLLKRRLRVDGDDDVPAAAMVASNYDAGVSLALEASGIHAMVRAAHATEAPTARQWLRTSRRAGRRPSLNSAALATKLGRITPCRAQIEWYKALFDGEMGYYDAFKQRRSPKKFGKANMYRIKLGQFWDGVLAMLDAGQLPHDFHRRAKWVNAARFYQLLVEPLDIADYHRRNLHRTRGRYMTHGRERRYELFDRWWQEKGCVGGVSAASAMASRRRRSKNAGLTQDPCFWARVEEARELAESCRVERDAAALAMMVEELHEFESYSGELVASKEVSTDVLAPLSSYTLWLEEWNQLKLRDEVRAILLQF
;
A
#
# COMPACT_ATOMS: atom_id res chain seq x y z
N MET A 1 -22.80 34.84 -3.10
CA MET A 1 -22.57 34.49 -1.68
C MET A 1 -21.54 33.38 -1.67
N ASP A 2 -20.29 33.57 -2.09
CA ASP A 2 -19.33 34.66 -1.89
C ASP A 2 -19.24 35.14 -0.44
N ASP A 3 -18.03 34.98 0.10
CA ASP A 3 -17.55 35.25 1.45
C ASP A 3 -18.04 34.33 2.57
N ALA A 4 -17.54 33.10 2.53
CA ALA A 4 -17.16 32.40 3.75
C ALA A 4 -15.64 32.22 3.72
N ALA A 5 -14.92 33.25 4.17
CA ALA A 5 -13.60 33.09 4.77
C ALA A 5 -13.78 32.15 5.97
N GLY A 6 -13.76 30.84 5.68
CA GLY A 6 -13.74 29.82 6.70
C GLY A 6 -12.45 30.00 7.46
N GLU A 7 -12.56 30.50 8.69
CA GLU A 7 -11.49 30.46 9.68
C GLU A 7 -10.79 29.10 9.55
N GLU A 8 -9.49 29.17 9.23
CA GLU A 8 -8.64 27.99 9.15
C GLU A 8 -8.64 27.36 10.53
N GLU A 9 -9.49 26.35 10.73
CA GLU A 9 -9.48 25.51 11.90
C GLU A 9 -8.12 24.79 11.90
N ALA A 10 -7.18 25.43 12.59
CA ALA A 10 -5.86 24.94 12.89
C ALA A 10 -6.08 23.61 13.59
N SER A 11 -5.62 22.54 12.96
CA SER A 11 -5.72 21.17 13.46
C SER A 11 -5.12 21.13 14.86
N MET A 12 -5.96 21.22 15.89
CA MET A 12 -5.57 21.00 17.26
C MET A 12 -5.13 19.54 17.35
N PHE A 13 -3.85 19.34 17.66
CA PHE A 13 -3.23 18.06 17.94
C PHE A 13 -3.09 17.08 16.77
N GLU A 14 -2.00 17.26 16.02
CA GLU A 14 -1.07 16.19 15.61
C GLU A 14 0.02 16.87 14.78
N THR A 15 1.04 17.42 15.43
CA THR A 15 2.26 17.86 14.74
C THR A 15 3.15 16.64 14.55
N SER A 16 3.92 16.60 13.46
CA SER A 16 4.96 15.56 13.21
C SER A 16 5.87 15.33 14.42
N HIS A 17 6.06 16.37 15.23
CA HIS A 17 6.76 16.32 16.51
C HIS A 17 6.01 15.57 17.62
N VAL A 18 4.69 15.73 17.81
CA VAL A 18 3.95 15.00 18.85
C VAL A 18 3.99 13.49 18.60
N LEU A 19 3.81 13.07 17.35
CA LEU A 19 3.95 11.66 16.97
C LEU A 19 5.39 11.17 17.17
N GLY A 20 6.39 11.97 16.81
CA GLY A 20 7.80 11.66 17.05
C GLY A 20 8.13 11.54 18.54
N ALA A 21 7.61 12.43 19.38
CA ALA A 21 7.78 12.38 20.84
C ALA A 21 7.10 11.15 21.45
N LEU A 22 5.89 10.80 21.00
CA LEU A 22 5.21 9.58 21.41
C LEU A 22 6.04 8.34 21.07
N LEU A 23 6.53 8.26 19.82
CA LEU A 23 7.36 7.15 19.36
C LEU A 23 8.68 7.05 20.12
N ALA A 24 9.35 8.19 20.36
CA ALA A 24 10.59 8.25 21.13
C ALA A 24 10.39 7.89 22.62
N SER A 25 9.21 8.16 23.18
CA SER A 25 8.86 7.77 24.55
C SER A 25 8.39 6.32 24.68
N SER A 26 8.09 5.65 23.57
CA SER A 26 7.58 4.27 23.53
C SER A 26 8.73 3.25 23.54
N PRO A 27 8.56 2.08 24.19
CA PRO A 27 9.55 1.01 24.15
C PRO A 27 9.70 0.38 22.76
N LEU A 28 8.85 0.73 21.79
CA LEU A 28 8.84 0.15 20.45
C LEU A 28 10.19 0.24 19.75
N LEU A 29 10.83 1.42 19.74
CA LEU A 29 12.12 1.61 19.07
C LEU A 29 13.25 0.85 19.76
N ALA A 30 13.27 0.85 21.11
CA ALA A 30 14.25 0.10 21.88
C ALA A 30 14.14 -1.41 21.64
N ARG A 31 12.92 -1.98 21.72
CA ARG A 31 12.67 -3.41 21.46
C ARG A 31 13.02 -3.82 20.04
N ALA A 32 12.70 -2.97 19.06
CA ALA A 32 13.07 -3.21 17.67
C ALA A 32 14.61 -3.18 17.49
N TRP A 33 15.29 -2.20 18.10
CA TRP A 33 16.75 -2.11 18.06
C TRP A 33 17.44 -3.31 18.73
N ASP A 34 16.97 -3.76 19.89
CA ASP A 34 17.49 -4.94 20.58
C ASP A 34 17.44 -6.19 19.69
N ARG A 35 16.37 -6.33 18.90
CA ARG A 35 16.20 -7.43 17.95
C ARG A 35 17.12 -7.28 16.74
N CYS A 36 17.38 -6.06 16.25
CA CYS A 36 18.42 -5.80 15.25
C CYS A 36 19.80 -6.24 15.75
N ALA A 37 20.18 -5.84 16.96
CA ALA A 37 21.46 -6.18 17.56
C ALA A 37 21.61 -7.71 17.74
N ALA A 38 20.56 -8.37 18.21
CA ALA A 38 20.52 -9.83 18.33
C ALA A 38 20.62 -10.53 16.97
N ALA A 39 19.94 -10.03 15.93
CA ALA A 39 20.00 -10.58 14.58
C ALA A 39 21.42 -10.55 14.01
N THR A 40 22.13 -9.43 14.22
CA THR A 40 23.52 -9.27 13.77
C THR A 40 24.50 -10.17 14.53
N ALA A 41 24.23 -10.47 15.81
CA ALA A 41 25.04 -11.41 16.58
C ALA A 41 24.77 -12.89 16.22
N ALA A 42 23.61 -13.20 15.65
CA ALA A 42 23.18 -14.57 15.37
C ALA A 42 23.73 -15.09 14.03
N ALA A 43 24.23 -16.33 14.02
CA ALA A 43 24.73 -17.00 12.81
C ALA A 43 23.76 -17.04 11.61
N PRO A 44 22.44 -17.31 11.77
CA PRO A 44 21.51 -17.30 10.64
C PRO A 44 21.12 -15.90 10.14
N GLY A 45 21.50 -14.83 10.86
CA GLY A 45 21.10 -13.46 10.53
C GLY A 45 19.58 -13.20 10.65
N LEU A 46 18.85 -14.12 11.29
CA LEU A 46 17.41 -14.04 11.57
C LEU A 46 17.19 -14.40 13.05
N VAL A 47 16.46 -13.57 13.77
CA VAL A 47 16.01 -13.86 15.13
C VAL A 47 14.55 -13.43 15.28
N HIS A 48 13.80 -14.11 16.14
CA HIS A 48 12.46 -13.67 16.49
C HIS A 48 12.20 -13.88 17.98
N GLY A 49 11.27 -13.11 18.54
CA GLY A 49 10.85 -13.26 19.93
C GLY A 49 9.56 -12.49 20.20
N GLU A 50 8.74 -13.01 21.11
CA GLU A 50 7.47 -12.41 21.48
C GLU A 50 7.64 -11.51 22.71
N ASP A 51 7.08 -10.29 22.66
CA ASP A 51 7.06 -9.35 23.78
C ASP A 51 5.70 -8.63 23.81
N GLY A 52 4.97 -8.74 24.92
CA GLY A 52 3.69 -8.07 25.10
C GLY A 52 2.63 -8.45 24.06
N GLY A 53 2.62 -9.71 23.59
CA GLY A 53 1.69 -10.20 22.57
C GLY A 53 2.02 -9.78 21.13
N THR A 54 3.18 -9.15 20.91
CA THR A 54 3.70 -8.78 19.58
C THR A 54 4.96 -9.58 19.28
N VAL A 55 5.03 -10.20 18.11
CA VAL A 55 6.22 -10.93 17.66
C VAL A 55 7.17 -9.96 16.96
N TYR A 56 8.38 -9.83 17.46
CA TYR A 56 9.43 -9.06 16.81
C TYR A 56 10.34 -10.00 16.03
N VAL A 57 10.57 -9.67 14.76
CA VAL A 57 11.43 -10.45 13.84
C VAL A 57 12.55 -9.53 13.36
N GLY A 58 13.79 -9.85 13.76
CA GLY A 58 15.00 -9.12 13.43
C GLY A 58 15.78 -9.76 12.28
N PHE A 59 16.25 -8.93 11.34
CA PHE A 59 17.06 -9.36 10.19
C PHE A 59 18.43 -8.67 10.18
N SER A 60 19.46 -9.43 9.83
CA SER A 60 20.81 -8.94 9.58
C SER A 60 21.17 -9.03 8.11
N GLY A 61 21.76 -7.95 7.59
CA GLY A 61 22.32 -7.90 6.24
C GLY A 61 23.83 -8.15 6.18
N VAL A 62 24.51 -8.36 7.31
CA VAL A 62 25.99 -8.34 7.38
C VAL A 62 26.63 -9.41 6.50
N GLN A 63 26.15 -10.65 6.58
CA GLN A 63 26.71 -11.76 5.81
C GLN A 63 26.56 -11.56 4.29
N ALA A 64 25.44 -10.98 3.87
CA ALA A 64 25.19 -10.66 2.48
C ALA A 64 26.04 -9.49 1.99
N ALA A 65 26.17 -8.44 2.79
CA ALA A 65 27.04 -7.32 2.48
C ALA A 65 28.51 -7.76 2.39
N LEU A 66 28.98 -8.67 3.25
CA LEU A 66 30.33 -9.26 3.15
C LEU A 66 30.52 -10.05 1.84
N SER A 67 29.51 -10.83 1.46
CA SER A 67 29.53 -11.59 0.19
C SER A 67 29.56 -10.65 -1.02
N ALA A 68 28.77 -9.56 -0.98
CA ALA A 68 28.73 -8.54 -2.01
C ALA A 68 30.04 -7.73 -2.08
N ALA A 69 30.71 -7.51 -0.94
CA ALA A 69 32.01 -6.84 -0.89
C ALA A 69 33.06 -7.61 -1.70
N GLY A 70 33.11 -8.94 -1.53
CA GLY A 70 34.00 -9.81 -2.31
C GLY A 70 33.76 -9.72 -3.82
N ALA A 71 32.49 -9.69 -4.24
CA ALA A 71 32.13 -9.54 -5.66
C ALA A 71 32.40 -8.13 -6.20
N ALA A 72 32.21 -7.09 -5.39
CA ALA A 72 32.47 -5.70 -5.77
C ALA A 72 33.97 -5.41 -5.96
N VAL A 73 34.83 -6.00 -5.13
CA VAL A 73 36.30 -5.93 -5.30
C VAL A 73 36.75 -6.65 -6.59
N ALA A 74 36.01 -7.67 -7.03
CA ALA A 74 36.26 -8.39 -8.28
C ALA A 74 35.70 -7.69 -9.54
N GLY A 75 35.22 -6.44 -9.44
CA GLY A 75 34.75 -5.65 -10.59
C GLY A 75 33.29 -5.88 -11.01
N GLY A 76 32.55 -6.75 -10.33
CA GLY A 76 31.15 -7.11 -10.66
C GLY A 76 30.07 -6.47 -9.76
N GLY A 77 30.39 -5.42 -9.01
CA GLY A 77 29.52 -4.91 -7.93
C GLY A 77 28.39 -3.96 -8.32
N ALA A 78 28.41 -3.38 -9.53
CA ALA A 78 27.44 -2.36 -9.94
C ALA A 78 25.99 -2.89 -9.96
N ASP A 79 25.81 -4.16 -10.31
CA ASP A 79 24.49 -4.80 -10.38
C ASP A 79 23.86 -5.03 -9.00
N ALA A 80 24.64 -5.05 -7.91
CA ALA A 80 24.14 -5.33 -6.56
C ALA A 80 23.17 -4.24 -6.05
N PHE A 81 23.29 -3.02 -6.57
CA PHE A 81 22.45 -1.88 -6.21
C PHE A 81 21.55 -1.42 -7.35
N ALA A 82 21.53 -2.16 -8.46
CA ALA A 82 20.63 -1.88 -9.57
C ALA A 82 19.17 -2.16 -9.18
N PRO A 83 18.21 -1.37 -9.69
CA PRO A 83 16.79 -1.67 -9.53
C PRO A 83 16.42 -2.92 -10.34
N VAL A 84 15.82 -3.91 -9.69
CA VAL A 84 15.36 -5.16 -10.31
C VAL A 84 13.84 -5.23 -10.23
N GLY A 85 13.20 -5.44 -11.39
CA GLY A 85 11.75 -5.54 -11.50
C GLY A 85 11.16 -6.77 -10.82
N LEU A 86 9.99 -6.62 -10.20
CA LEU A 86 9.23 -7.70 -9.57
C LEU A 86 8.29 -8.44 -10.54
N ALA A 87 8.49 -8.29 -11.85
CA ALA A 87 7.58 -8.82 -12.88
C ALA A 87 7.84 -10.29 -13.27
N GLY A 88 8.94 -10.91 -12.83
CA GLY A 88 9.22 -12.32 -13.07
C GLY A 88 8.22 -13.24 -12.36
N ASP A 89 7.95 -14.43 -12.91
CA ASP A 89 6.85 -15.29 -12.43
C ASP A 89 6.93 -15.65 -10.94
N ALA A 90 8.14 -15.90 -10.42
CA ALA A 90 8.34 -16.20 -8.99
C ALA A 90 8.09 -14.96 -8.10
N THR A 91 8.67 -13.81 -8.45
CA THR A 91 8.52 -12.56 -7.67
C THR A 91 7.12 -11.97 -7.79
N ARG A 92 6.48 -12.11 -8.94
CA ARG A 92 5.08 -11.73 -9.18
C ARG A 92 4.13 -12.47 -8.25
N ARG A 93 4.37 -13.76 -7.97
CA ARG A 93 3.56 -14.54 -7.00
C ARG A 93 3.77 -14.05 -5.56
N LEU A 94 5.01 -13.75 -5.18
CA LEU A 94 5.34 -13.28 -3.83
C LEU A 94 4.79 -11.89 -3.52
N PHE A 95 4.69 -11.03 -4.53
CA PHE A 95 4.30 -9.62 -4.41
C PHE A 95 3.05 -9.27 -5.24
N ALA A 96 2.15 -10.23 -5.48
CA ALA A 96 1.05 -10.09 -6.42
C ALA A 96 0.22 -8.80 -6.27
N PRO A 97 -0.20 -8.37 -5.06
CA PRO A 97 -0.95 -7.11 -4.90
C PRO A 97 -0.20 -5.86 -5.36
N LEU A 98 1.13 -5.85 -5.31
CA LEU A 98 1.96 -4.73 -5.77
C LEU A 98 2.04 -4.69 -7.30
N VAL A 99 2.09 -5.86 -7.95
CA VAL A 99 2.33 -6.02 -9.39
C VAL A 99 1.02 -6.13 -10.22
N ALA A 100 -0.10 -6.51 -9.60
CA ALA A 100 -1.35 -6.88 -10.29
C ALA A 100 -2.10 -5.74 -10.99
N ALA A 101 -1.82 -4.47 -10.69
CA ALA A 101 -2.58 -3.36 -11.27
C ALA A 101 -1.99 -2.80 -12.56
N GLU A 102 -1.00 -3.46 -13.17
CA GLU A 102 -0.39 -3.00 -14.42
C GLU A 102 -0.80 -3.82 -15.66
N PRO A 103 -2.11 -3.98 -16.00
CA PRO A 103 -2.45 -4.38 -17.37
C PRO A 103 -2.07 -3.29 -18.39
N ASP A 104 -2.10 -2.01 -18.00
CA ASP A 104 -1.96 -0.87 -18.91
C ASP A 104 -0.58 -0.18 -18.90
N ALA A 105 0.32 -0.38 -17.93
CA ALA A 105 1.66 0.25 -17.96
C ALA A 105 2.55 -0.25 -19.11
N ALA A 106 2.35 -1.48 -19.59
CA ALA A 106 3.04 -1.96 -20.78
C ALA A 106 2.60 -1.20 -22.05
N ALA A 107 1.38 -0.65 -22.08
CA ALA A 107 0.87 0.17 -23.17
C ALA A 107 1.07 1.69 -22.96
N ALA A 108 1.24 2.13 -21.71
CA ALA A 108 1.37 3.55 -21.33
C ALA A 108 2.80 3.99 -20.95
N GLY A 109 3.80 3.13 -21.07
CA GLY A 109 5.21 3.46 -20.76
C GLY A 109 5.48 3.68 -19.27
N GLY A 110 4.70 3.06 -18.38
CA GLY A 110 4.88 3.18 -16.94
C GLY A 110 6.00 2.28 -16.41
N ASP A 111 6.84 2.80 -15.51
CA ASP A 111 7.90 2.02 -14.85
C ASP A 111 7.32 0.86 -14.03
N GLN A 112 7.85 -0.35 -14.22
CA GLN A 112 7.50 -1.51 -13.40
C GLN A 112 8.00 -1.33 -11.96
N VAL A 113 7.32 -1.97 -11.00
CA VAL A 113 7.76 -2.03 -9.60
C VAL A 113 9.14 -2.68 -9.53
N ALA A 114 10.13 -1.94 -9.05
CA ALA A 114 11.51 -2.40 -8.92
C ALA A 114 12.07 -2.13 -7.53
N VAL A 115 12.96 -3.03 -7.09
CA VAL A 115 13.61 -2.99 -5.77
C VAL A 115 15.11 -3.22 -5.90
N GLN A 116 15.88 -2.85 -4.88
CA GLN A 116 17.32 -3.05 -4.82
C GLN A 116 17.71 -4.53 -4.95
N ALA A 117 18.56 -4.85 -5.92
CA ALA A 117 18.95 -6.24 -6.26
C ALA A 117 19.50 -7.04 -5.06
N LEU A 118 20.45 -6.47 -4.31
CA LEU A 118 21.08 -7.17 -3.18
C LEU A 118 20.06 -7.51 -2.09
N ALA A 119 19.20 -6.56 -1.71
CA ALA A 119 18.15 -6.80 -0.71
C ALA A 119 17.17 -7.89 -1.18
N LEU A 120 16.76 -7.86 -2.45
CA LEU A 120 15.89 -8.87 -3.04
C LEU A 120 16.55 -10.25 -3.07
N GLN A 121 17.82 -10.35 -3.47
CA GLN A 121 18.54 -11.62 -3.49
C GLN A 121 18.63 -12.24 -2.08
N CYS A 122 18.88 -11.42 -1.06
CA CYS A 122 18.90 -11.88 0.34
C CYS A 122 17.54 -12.38 0.79
N PHE A 123 16.49 -11.61 0.49
CA PHE A 123 15.13 -11.97 0.82
C PHE A 123 14.70 -13.26 0.12
N LEU A 124 15.03 -13.46 -1.16
CA LEU A 124 14.68 -14.69 -1.88
C LEU A 124 15.38 -15.93 -1.29
N LYS A 125 16.65 -15.80 -0.89
CA LYS A 125 17.37 -16.88 -0.17
C LYS A 125 16.67 -17.22 1.15
N LEU A 126 16.26 -16.20 1.89
CA LEU A 126 15.52 -16.35 3.14
C LEU A 126 14.16 -17.02 2.92
N CYS A 127 13.40 -16.60 1.89
CA CYS A 127 12.13 -17.23 1.50
C CYS A 127 12.27 -18.71 1.16
N GLY A 128 13.41 -19.13 0.60
CA GLY A 128 13.70 -20.53 0.35
C GLY A 128 14.03 -21.35 1.59
N SER A 129 14.24 -20.73 2.76
CA SER A 129 14.60 -21.43 3.99
C SER A 129 13.37 -22.02 4.70
N PRO A 130 13.44 -23.27 5.20
CA PRO A 130 12.33 -23.89 5.92
C PRO A 130 12.01 -23.13 7.23
N ASP A 131 13.03 -22.61 7.90
CA ASP A 131 12.88 -21.87 9.17
C ASP A 131 12.03 -20.62 8.98
N PHE A 132 12.21 -19.88 7.88
CA PHE A 132 11.41 -18.70 7.60
C PHE A 132 9.97 -19.04 7.21
N GLN A 133 9.74 -20.13 6.46
CA GLN A 133 8.39 -20.60 6.15
C GLN A 133 7.64 -21.01 7.43
N MET A 134 8.30 -21.76 8.32
CA MET A 134 7.75 -22.09 9.63
C MET A 134 7.45 -20.85 10.46
N LEU A 135 8.32 -19.84 10.43
CA LEU A 135 8.09 -18.57 11.11
C LEU A 135 6.84 -17.85 10.58
N LEU A 136 6.67 -17.77 9.25
CA LEU A 136 5.51 -17.14 8.63
C LEU A 136 4.20 -17.81 9.07
N ASP A 137 4.18 -19.13 9.18
CA ASP A 137 3.05 -19.88 9.70
C ASP A 137 2.80 -19.61 11.19
N GLN A 138 3.87 -19.54 12.00
CA GLN A 138 3.76 -19.27 13.45
C GLN A 138 3.27 -17.86 13.79
N ILE A 139 3.64 -16.86 12.99
CA ILE A 139 3.24 -15.47 13.23
C ILE A 139 1.90 -15.11 12.59
N ARG A 140 1.33 -16.04 11.81
CA ARG A 140 0.05 -15.84 11.13
C ARG A 140 -1.05 -15.53 12.16
N GLY A 141 -1.75 -14.41 11.96
CA GLY A 141 -2.78 -13.97 12.90
C GLY A 141 -2.27 -13.24 14.15
N LYS A 142 -0.96 -13.08 14.33
CA LYS A 142 -0.36 -12.31 15.44
C LYS A 142 0.04 -10.90 15.00
N ALA A 143 0.13 -9.99 15.97
CA ALA A 143 0.77 -8.70 15.77
C ALA A 143 2.27 -8.90 15.52
N VAL A 144 2.81 -8.32 14.45
CA VAL A 144 4.21 -8.54 14.05
C VAL A 144 4.95 -7.22 13.81
N VAL A 145 6.17 -7.13 14.33
CA VAL A 145 7.13 -6.07 14.02
C VAL A 145 8.34 -6.68 13.31
N PHE A 146 8.50 -6.39 12.02
CA PHE A 146 9.72 -6.69 11.27
C PHE A 146 10.74 -5.57 11.51
N THR A 147 12.01 -5.90 11.74
CA THR A 147 13.02 -4.89 12.01
C THR A 147 14.41 -5.27 11.54
N GLY A 148 15.20 -4.28 11.17
CA GLY A 148 16.58 -4.48 10.75
C GLY A 148 17.35 -3.17 10.66
N HIS A 149 18.67 -3.27 10.80
CA HIS A 149 19.59 -2.15 10.63
C HIS A 149 20.28 -2.24 9.25
N SER A 150 20.48 -1.08 8.61
CA SER A 150 21.17 -0.98 7.32
C SER A 150 20.53 -1.90 6.26
N LEU A 151 21.32 -2.73 5.55
CA LEU A 151 20.80 -3.73 4.61
C LEU A 151 19.78 -4.70 5.24
N GLY A 152 19.91 -5.02 6.53
CA GLY A 152 18.93 -5.81 7.27
C GLY A 152 17.56 -5.13 7.33
N GLY A 153 17.52 -3.80 7.37
CA GLY A 153 16.28 -3.02 7.28
C GLY A 153 15.60 -3.14 5.91
N ALA A 154 16.38 -3.14 4.83
CA ALA A 154 15.85 -3.36 3.48
C ALA A 154 15.25 -4.77 3.32
N ILE A 155 15.92 -5.79 3.90
CA ILE A 155 15.40 -7.17 3.95
C ILE A 155 14.13 -7.24 4.79
N ALA A 156 14.09 -6.58 5.96
CA ALA A 156 12.91 -6.50 6.82
C ALA A 156 11.71 -5.86 6.11
N ALA A 157 11.96 -4.80 5.33
CA ALA A 157 10.92 -4.16 4.55
C ALA A 157 10.36 -5.06 3.44
N LEU A 158 11.20 -5.84 2.75
CA LEU A 158 10.74 -6.86 1.79
C LEU A 158 9.96 -7.98 2.46
N ALA A 159 10.41 -8.45 3.64
CA ALA A 159 9.69 -9.45 4.42
C ALA A 159 8.31 -8.95 4.87
N ALA A 160 8.22 -7.69 5.33
CA ALA A 160 6.95 -7.07 5.68
C ALA A 160 6.02 -6.90 4.47
N LEU A 161 6.55 -6.47 3.31
CA LEU A 161 5.76 -6.38 2.06
C LEU A 161 5.23 -7.75 1.65
N HIS A 162 6.06 -8.79 1.68
CA HIS A 162 5.63 -10.14 1.37
C HIS A 162 4.57 -10.65 2.35
N TYR A 163 4.75 -10.40 3.65
CA TYR A 163 3.78 -10.76 4.69
C TYR A 163 2.43 -10.05 4.48
N LEU A 164 2.44 -8.77 4.09
CA LEU A 164 1.23 -8.04 3.70
C LEU A 164 0.59 -8.65 2.45
N CYS A 165 1.36 -9.04 1.44
CA CYS A 165 0.85 -9.66 0.22
C CYS A 165 0.13 -11.00 0.48
N ILE A 166 0.72 -11.87 1.32
CA ILE A 166 0.08 -13.15 1.68
C ILE A 166 -1.13 -12.94 2.59
N SER A 167 -1.08 -11.95 3.49
CA SER A 167 -2.18 -11.62 4.39
C SER A 167 -3.39 -11.06 3.63
N SER A 168 -3.16 -10.19 2.65
CA SER A 168 -4.21 -9.64 1.79
C SER A 168 -4.82 -10.67 0.84
N SER A 169 -4.07 -11.69 0.44
CA SER A 169 -4.56 -12.77 -0.44
C SER A 169 -5.35 -13.85 0.31
N THR A 170 -5.13 -14.01 1.61
CA THR A 170 -5.68 -15.12 2.40
C THR A 170 -6.77 -14.72 3.40
N SER A 171 -7.11 -13.44 3.52
CA SER A 171 -8.11 -12.96 4.50
C SER A 171 -9.55 -13.29 4.11
N THR A 172 -9.96 -14.53 4.35
CA THR A 172 -11.37 -14.92 4.51
C THR A 172 -11.85 -14.78 5.97
N TRP A 173 -10.95 -14.39 6.89
CA TRP A 173 -11.17 -14.49 8.34
C TRP A 173 -10.55 -13.30 9.11
N GLY A 174 -11.41 -12.42 9.65
CA GLY A 174 -11.05 -11.43 10.69
C GLY A 174 -10.27 -10.19 10.23
N PRO A 175 -10.18 -9.15 11.09
CA PRO A 175 -9.32 -8.00 10.80
C PRO A 175 -7.86 -8.48 10.83
N SER A 176 -7.10 -8.22 9.76
CA SER A 176 -5.69 -8.58 9.70
C SER A 176 -4.95 -8.03 10.92
N PRO A 177 -4.15 -8.84 11.62
CA PRO A 177 -3.41 -8.37 12.78
C PRO A 177 -2.43 -7.25 12.38
N PRO A 178 -2.07 -6.35 13.32
CA PRO A 178 -1.22 -5.22 12.99
C PRO A 178 0.17 -5.68 12.57
N VAL A 179 0.64 -5.18 11.43
CA VAL A 179 1.97 -5.41 10.88
C VAL A 179 2.71 -4.07 10.86
N LEU A 180 3.91 -4.03 11.43
CA LEU A 180 4.79 -2.87 11.36
C LEU A 180 6.18 -3.30 10.91
N CYS A 181 6.85 -2.48 10.12
CA CYS A 181 8.25 -2.59 9.78
C CYS A 181 8.99 -1.38 10.34
N VAL A 182 9.95 -1.61 11.25
CA VAL A 182 10.80 -0.57 11.84
C VAL A 182 12.23 -0.77 11.36
N THR A 183 12.75 0.12 10.53
CA THR A 183 14.11 0.00 9.99
C THR A 183 15.01 1.09 10.55
N PHE A 184 16.28 0.79 10.83
CA PHE A 184 17.26 1.75 11.32
C PHE A 184 18.35 1.99 10.29
N GLY A 185 18.51 3.23 9.82
CA GLY A 185 19.56 3.57 8.84
C GLY A 185 19.50 2.77 7.54
N SER A 186 18.31 2.27 7.16
CA SER A 186 18.15 1.46 5.95
C SER A 186 18.37 2.31 4.71
N PRO A 187 19.06 1.78 3.67
CA PRO A 187 19.03 2.39 2.36
C PRO A 187 17.60 2.39 1.78
N LEU A 188 17.37 3.23 0.77
CA LEU A 188 16.11 3.22 0.02
C LEU A 188 15.91 1.87 -0.68
N LEU A 189 14.69 1.32 -0.64
CA LEU A 189 14.47 -0.03 -1.14
C LEU A 189 13.98 -0.10 -2.61
N GLY A 190 13.12 0.82 -3.05
CA GLY A 190 12.50 0.69 -4.38
C GLY A 190 12.23 2.01 -5.08
N ASN A 191 11.70 1.89 -6.31
CA ASN A 191 11.46 3.01 -7.20
C ASN A 191 10.11 3.71 -6.94
N GLU A 192 9.80 4.73 -7.74
CA GLU A 192 8.53 5.48 -7.68
C GLU A 192 7.31 4.55 -7.84
N ALA A 193 7.40 3.53 -8.70
CA ALA A 193 6.33 2.56 -8.91
C ALA A 193 6.03 1.74 -7.64
N LEU A 194 7.06 1.33 -6.88
CA LEU A 194 6.85 0.70 -5.57
C LEU A 194 6.15 1.66 -4.60
N SER A 195 6.60 2.91 -4.52
CA SER A 195 6.00 3.92 -3.62
C SER A 195 4.51 4.14 -3.94
N LYS A 196 4.17 4.24 -5.23
CA LYS A 196 2.77 4.32 -5.70
C LYS A 196 1.96 3.07 -5.37
N ALA A 197 2.53 1.87 -5.54
CA ALA A 197 1.85 0.61 -5.21
C ALA A 197 1.56 0.51 -3.70
N ILE A 198 2.52 0.88 -2.84
CA ILE A 198 2.34 0.92 -1.37
C ILE A 198 1.26 1.94 -0.97
N LEU A 199 1.23 3.11 -1.63
CA LEU A 199 0.20 4.13 -1.40
C LEU A 199 -1.20 3.61 -1.77
N ARG A 200 -1.32 2.96 -2.94
CA ARG A 200 -2.56 2.36 -3.43
C ARG A 200 -3.13 1.33 -2.47
N GLU A 201 -2.30 0.41 -1.98
CA GLU A 201 -2.71 -0.63 -1.04
C GLU A 201 -2.87 -0.11 0.41
N ARG A 202 -2.62 1.18 0.65
CA ARG A 202 -2.70 1.83 1.97
C ARG A 202 -1.73 1.25 3.00
N TRP A 203 -0.60 0.74 2.54
CA TRP A 203 0.42 0.11 3.38
C TRP A 203 1.48 1.08 3.92
N GLY A 204 1.46 2.36 3.53
CA GLY A 204 2.47 3.34 3.99
C GLY A 204 2.58 3.46 5.51
N GLY A 205 1.47 3.34 6.24
CA GLY A 205 1.45 3.37 7.71
C GLY A 205 2.09 2.14 8.37
N ASN A 206 2.38 1.08 7.62
CA ASN A 206 3.05 -0.12 8.10
C ASN A 206 4.58 0.02 8.11
N PHE A 207 5.16 1.10 7.58
CA PHE A 207 6.61 1.26 7.46
C PHE A 207 7.08 2.51 8.21
N CYS A 208 8.07 2.31 9.08
CA CYS A 208 8.69 3.32 9.92
C CYS A 208 10.21 3.27 9.76
N HIS A 209 10.77 4.24 9.04
CA HIS A 209 12.18 4.35 8.73
C HIS A 209 12.87 5.32 9.69
N VAL A 210 13.54 4.79 10.71
CA VAL A 210 14.30 5.54 11.72
C VAL A 210 15.64 5.95 11.14
N VAL A 211 15.90 7.26 11.11
CA VAL A 211 17.06 7.85 10.46
C VAL A 211 17.74 8.85 11.37
N SER A 212 19.02 8.60 11.66
CA SER A 212 19.88 9.56 12.35
C SER A 212 20.20 10.77 11.45
N GLN A 213 20.31 11.95 12.05
CA GLN A 213 20.47 13.24 11.35
C GLN A 213 21.59 13.25 10.30
N HIS A 214 22.74 12.62 10.56
CA HIS A 214 23.91 12.65 9.67
C HIS A 214 24.25 11.28 9.06
N ASP A 215 23.36 10.30 9.16
CA ASP A 215 23.61 8.96 8.62
C ASP A 215 23.63 9.00 7.08
N VAL A 216 24.74 8.60 6.46
CA VAL A 216 24.86 8.63 4.99
C VAL A 216 24.02 7.55 4.30
N VAL A 217 23.76 6.40 4.94
CA VAL A 217 23.23 5.19 4.28
C VAL A 217 21.82 5.38 3.68
N PRO A 218 20.84 5.98 4.39
CA PRO A 218 19.54 6.30 3.82
C PRO A 218 19.58 7.30 2.66
N ARG A 219 20.70 8.00 2.47
CA ARG A 219 20.89 9.03 1.44
C ARG A 219 21.71 8.55 0.23
N LEU A 220 22.46 7.46 0.33
CA LEU A 220 23.35 6.97 -0.74
C LEU A 220 22.64 6.72 -2.07
N LEU A 221 21.45 6.12 -2.02
CA LEU A 221 20.73 5.68 -3.23
C LEU A 221 19.95 6.81 -3.94
N PHE A 222 20.10 8.06 -3.50
CA PHE A 222 19.75 9.23 -4.30
C PHE A 222 20.84 9.58 -5.32
N CYS A 223 22.06 9.09 -5.14
CA CYS A 223 23.11 9.23 -6.15
C CYS A 223 22.86 8.26 -7.32
N PRO A 224 23.21 8.66 -8.56
CA PRO A 224 23.37 7.73 -9.67
C PRO A 224 24.31 6.58 -9.29
N LEU A 225 24.01 5.37 -9.75
CA LEU A 225 24.75 4.15 -9.36
C LEU A 225 26.20 4.12 -9.90
N ASP A 226 26.48 4.91 -10.93
CA ASP A 226 27.80 5.16 -11.50
C ASP A 226 28.60 6.21 -10.71
N ALA A 227 27.94 7.06 -9.92
CA ALA A 227 28.58 8.14 -9.16
C ALA A 227 29.25 7.63 -7.87
N VAL A 228 28.73 6.55 -7.26
CA VAL A 228 29.29 5.96 -6.02
C VAL A 228 29.67 4.51 -6.28
N PRO A 229 30.96 4.13 -6.20
CA PRO A 229 31.37 2.75 -6.40
C PRO A 229 30.67 1.79 -5.43
N ALA A 230 30.24 0.64 -5.94
CA ALA A 230 29.50 -0.36 -5.15
C ALA A 230 30.24 -0.80 -3.86
N HIS A 231 31.57 -0.89 -3.90
CA HIS A 231 32.36 -1.25 -2.71
C HIS A 231 32.28 -0.20 -1.59
N VAL A 232 32.09 1.08 -1.92
CA VAL A 232 31.88 2.16 -0.94
C VAL A 232 30.52 2.01 -0.28
N ILE A 233 29.47 1.73 -1.06
CA ILE A 233 28.12 1.49 -0.57
C ILE A 233 28.11 0.27 0.37
N VAL A 234 28.77 -0.81 -0.05
CA VAL A 234 28.90 -2.03 0.77
C VAL A 234 29.71 -1.75 2.04
N ALA A 235 30.83 -1.02 1.96
CA ALA A 235 31.64 -0.68 3.12
C ALA A 235 30.81 0.12 4.16
N MET A 236 30.05 1.12 3.73
CA MET A 236 29.18 1.92 4.61
C MET A 236 28.08 1.06 5.26
N GLN A 237 27.55 0.06 4.55
CA GLN A 237 26.57 -0.88 5.11
C GLN A 237 27.18 -1.90 6.10
N LEU A 238 28.50 -2.13 6.02
CA LEU A 238 29.25 -3.07 6.85
C LEU A 238 29.90 -2.45 8.09
N GLN A 239 29.94 -1.13 8.23
CA GLN A 239 30.65 -0.40 9.29
C GLN A 239 30.03 -0.52 10.71
N GLN A 240 29.31 -1.62 10.99
CA GLN A 240 28.58 -1.92 12.22
C GLN A 240 29.44 -2.25 13.46
N TRP A 241 30.75 -1.94 13.52
CA TRP A 241 31.59 -2.51 14.59
C TRP A 241 32.55 -1.53 15.30
N PRO A 242 32.43 -1.34 16.63
CA PRO A 242 33.49 -0.77 17.44
C PRO A 242 34.58 -1.84 17.68
N ALA A 243 35.75 -1.63 17.08
CA ALA A 243 37.06 -2.17 17.47
C ALA A 243 37.10 -3.58 18.11
N ARG A 244 37.13 -4.64 17.29
CA ARG A 244 37.92 -5.85 17.61
C ARG A 244 38.69 -6.29 16.36
N PRO A 245 40.02 -6.45 16.41
CA PRO A 245 40.78 -6.92 15.28
C PRO A 245 40.49 -8.41 15.09
N ARG A 246 39.78 -8.76 14.02
CA ARG A 246 39.80 -10.13 13.50
C ARG A 246 40.63 -10.11 12.23
N HIS A 247 41.68 -10.91 12.22
CA HIS A 247 42.36 -11.30 10.99
C HIS A 247 41.34 -12.04 10.10
N THR A 248 40.71 -11.33 9.19
CA THR A 248 40.05 -11.93 8.04
C THR A 248 41.11 -12.13 6.97
N ASN A 249 41.39 -13.38 6.61
CA ASN A 249 42.24 -13.70 5.47
C ASN A 249 41.64 -13.06 4.20
N GLY A 250 42.20 -11.92 3.77
CA GLY A 250 42.20 -11.51 2.37
C GLY A 250 41.21 -10.44 1.87
N VAL A 251 40.34 -9.85 2.69
CA VAL A 251 39.52 -8.69 2.24
C VAL A 251 39.84 -7.47 3.09
N ALA A 252 40.78 -6.65 2.64
CA ALA A 252 40.97 -5.31 3.18
C ALA A 252 39.72 -4.49 2.83
N VAL A 253 38.94 -4.07 3.84
CA VAL A 253 37.92 -3.04 3.67
C VAL A 253 38.66 -1.78 3.21
N THR A 254 38.53 -1.43 1.93
CA THR A 254 39.12 -0.21 1.37
C THR A 254 38.52 0.97 2.13
N THR A 255 39.33 1.65 2.93
CA THR A 255 38.96 2.91 3.57
C THR A 255 38.58 3.89 2.47
N VAL A 256 37.36 4.45 2.54
CA VAL A 256 36.94 5.55 1.67
C VAL A 256 37.96 6.68 1.85
N THR A 257 38.78 6.92 0.83
CA THR A 257 39.95 7.81 0.95
C THR A 257 39.57 9.29 1.07
N ASP A 258 38.30 9.64 0.86
CA ASP A 258 37.78 10.99 1.08
C ASP A 258 36.27 10.97 1.44
N ILE A 259 36.00 10.90 2.74
CA ILE A 259 34.65 10.90 3.32
C ILE A 259 33.92 12.23 3.06
N ASP A 260 34.66 13.34 3.02
CA ASP A 260 34.09 14.67 2.81
C ASP A 260 33.66 14.86 1.35
N THR A 261 34.44 14.36 0.39
CA THR A 261 34.01 14.29 -1.02
C THR A 261 32.74 13.45 -1.19
N LEU A 262 32.66 12.28 -0.54
CA LEU A 262 31.45 11.45 -0.56
C LEU A 262 30.25 12.20 0.04
N ARG A 263 30.44 12.88 1.16
CA ARG A 263 29.40 13.69 1.82
C ARG A 263 28.89 14.80 0.90
N HIS A 264 29.78 15.56 0.27
CA HIS A 264 29.39 16.62 -0.66
C HIS A 264 28.64 16.07 -1.88
N LEU A 265 29.10 14.94 -2.44
CA LEU A 265 28.43 14.27 -3.55
C LEU A 265 27.00 13.86 -3.19
N VAL A 266 26.83 13.20 -2.03
CA VAL A 266 25.51 12.78 -1.53
C VAL A 266 24.63 14.00 -1.27
N GLN A 267 25.14 15.02 -0.58
CA GLN A 267 24.39 16.25 -0.30
C GLN A 267 23.91 16.95 -1.57
N ALA A 268 24.74 17.02 -2.62
CA ALA A 268 24.37 17.61 -3.90
C ALA A 268 23.22 16.85 -4.58
N HIS A 269 23.28 15.52 -4.62
CA HIS A 269 22.25 14.70 -5.26
C HIS A 269 20.93 14.69 -4.48
N VAL A 270 20.97 14.52 -3.15
CA VAL A 270 19.75 14.59 -2.33
C VAL A 270 19.14 16.00 -2.40
N GLY A 271 19.98 17.03 -2.45
CA GLY A 271 19.56 18.42 -2.62
C GLY A 271 18.86 18.66 -3.96
N ALA A 272 19.41 18.13 -5.07
CA ALA A 272 18.77 18.21 -6.38
C ALA A 272 17.37 17.57 -6.37
N VAL A 273 17.23 16.38 -5.77
CA VAL A 273 15.93 15.68 -5.65
C VAL A 273 14.97 16.45 -4.72
N ALA A 274 15.47 17.04 -3.62
CA ALA A 274 14.66 17.80 -2.67
C ALA A 274 14.10 19.12 -3.25
N MET A 275 14.87 19.73 -4.16
CA MET A 275 14.54 20.98 -4.85
C MET A 275 13.73 20.76 -6.13
N GLU A 276 13.61 19.51 -6.59
CA GLU A 276 12.80 19.14 -7.76
C GLU A 276 11.33 19.45 -7.49
N GLN A 277 10.88 20.61 -7.98
CA GLN A 277 9.46 20.93 -8.00
C GLN A 277 8.83 20.07 -9.10
N LYS A 278 7.74 19.35 -8.79
CA LYS A 278 6.94 18.54 -9.75
C LYS A 278 6.26 19.38 -10.87
N LEU A 279 6.89 20.48 -11.30
CA LEU A 279 6.49 21.34 -12.40
C LEU A 279 7.34 21.15 -13.67
N ALA A 280 8.19 20.11 -13.73
CA ALA A 280 9.08 19.86 -14.86
C ALA A 280 8.46 18.91 -15.89
N ASP A 281 8.70 19.23 -17.15
CA ASP A 281 8.43 18.48 -18.37
C ASP A 281 8.57 16.95 -18.21
N PRO A 282 7.60 16.11 -18.62
CA PRO A 282 7.72 14.64 -18.56
C PRO A 282 8.86 14.06 -19.42
N ALA A 283 9.55 14.89 -20.20
CA ALA A 283 10.69 14.51 -21.03
C ALA A 283 12.07 14.78 -20.38
N ALA A 284 12.13 15.41 -19.20
CA ALA A 284 13.39 15.63 -18.50
C ALA A 284 13.86 14.34 -17.79
N PRO A 285 15.14 13.94 -17.89
CA PRO A 285 15.65 12.81 -17.12
C PRO A 285 15.48 13.08 -15.62
N PRO A 286 15.06 12.09 -14.81
CA PRO A 286 14.80 12.29 -13.40
C PRO A 286 16.06 12.79 -12.69
N SER A 287 15.88 13.81 -11.84
CA SER A 287 16.97 14.30 -11.00
C SER A 287 17.34 13.20 -9.99
N GLY A 288 18.53 12.62 -10.08
CA GLY A 288 19.07 11.64 -9.12
C GLY A 288 18.80 10.16 -9.44
N GLY A 289 19.12 9.30 -8.46
CA GLY A 289 19.02 7.84 -8.56
C GLY A 289 17.59 7.31 -8.71
N PRO A 290 17.41 6.02 -9.06
CA PRO A 290 16.10 5.43 -9.40
C PRO A 290 15.20 5.18 -8.18
N TYR A 291 15.71 5.40 -6.97
CA TYR A 291 15.03 5.05 -5.72
C TYR A 291 14.22 6.22 -5.16
N ARG A 292 13.10 5.89 -4.50
CA ARG A 292 12.19 6.89 -3.91
C ARG A 292 11.76 6.45 -2.51
N PRO A 293 11.54 7.41 -1.58
CA PRO A 293 11.04 7.08 -0.25
C PRO A 293 9.57 6.61 -0.31
N PHE A 294 9.23 5.71 0.62
CA PHE A 294 7.85 5.33 0.95
C PHE A 294 7.74 5.16 2.47
N GLY A 295 6.51 5.09 2.97
CA GLY A 295 6.27 4.94 4.40
C GLY A 295 6.59 6.21 5.20
N THR A 296 6.69 6.06 6.52
CA THR A 296 6.97 7.17 7.44
C THR A 296 8.45 7.21 7.79
N TYR A 297 9.09 8.36 7.63
CA TYR A 297 10.47 8.60 8.04
C TYR A 297 10.51 9.28 9.41
N VAL A 298 11.35 8.79 10.31
CA VAL A 298 11.53 9.32 11.66
C VAL A 298 12.93 9.90 11.75
N MET A 299 13.03 11.22 11.62
CA MET A 299 14.29 11.94 11.75
C MET A 299 14.63 12.06 13.24
N CYS A 300 15.74 11.48 13.65
CA CYS A 300 16.15 11.39 15.05
C CYS A 300 17.43 12.19 15.32
N SER A 301 17.43 12.90 16.44
CA SER A 301 18.61 13.48 17.07
C SER A 301 18.61 13.15 18.57
N PRO A 302 19.67 13.45 19.31
CA PRO A 302 19.64 13.35 20.77
C PRO A 302 18.51 14.19 21.40
N ASP A 303 18.05 15.24 20.71
CA ASP A 303 17.03 16.17 21.21
C ASP A 303 15.60 15.63 21.11
N GLY A 304 15.36 14.62 20.26
CA GLY A 304 14.06 14.00 20.04
C GLY A 304 13.91 13.36 18.67
N ALA A 305 12.65 13.24 18.22
CA ALA A 305 12.31 12.69 16.92
C ALA A 305 11.17 13.45 16.24
N VAL A 306 11.14 13.38 14.91
CA VAL A 306 10.07 13.94 14.06
C VAL A 306 9.63 12.92 13.02
N CYS A 307 8.33 12.68 12.93
CA CYS A 307 7.75 11.79 11.94
C CYS A 307 7.30 12.54 10.68
N VAL A 308 7.71 12.06 9.51
CA VAL A 308 7.40 12.64 8.20
C VAL A 308 6.84 11.54 7.30
N ASP A 309 5.58 11.67 6.92
CA ASP A 309 4.80 10.70 6.14
C ASP A 309 4.74 11.04 4.64
N ASN A 310 4.86 12.33 4.30
CA ASN A 310 4.90 12.77 2.91
C ASN A 310 6.26 12.44 2.27
N PRO A 311 6.33 11.72 1.14
CA PRO A 311 7.59 11.30 0.53
C PRO A 311 8.46 12.47 0.07
N THR A 312 7.87 13.53 -0.48
CA THR A 312 8.61 14.75 -0.88
C THR A 312 9.20 15.45 0.34
N ALA A 313 8.43 15.57 1.42
CA ALA A 313 8.90 16.12 2.68
C ALA A 313 9.99 15.26 3.32
N ALA A 314 9.90 13.94 3.18
CA ALA A 314 10.91 13.01 3.66
C ALA A 314 12.25 13.26 2.96
N VAL A 315 12.28 13.40 1.61
CA VAL A 315 13.52 13.76 0.88
C VAL A 315 14.06 15.12 1.35
N GLN A 316 13.20 16.13 1.45
CA GLN A 316 13.56 17.46 1.92
C GLN A 316 14.18 17.46 3.32
N MET A 317 13.62 16.66 4.23
CA MET A 317 14.15 16.50 5.58
C MET A 317 15.42 15.65 5.61
N LEU A 318 15.55 14.63 4.76
CA LEU A 318 16.78 13.85 4.60
C LEU A 318 17.94 14.72 4.11
N TYR A 319 17.67 15.69 3.23
CA TYR A 319 18.63 16.71 2.82
C TYR A 319 18.94 17.67 3.97
N ALA A 320 17.93 18.31 4.56
CA ALA A 320 18.13 19.35 5.58
C ALA A 320 18.89 18.83 6.80
N THR A 321 18.57 17.62 7.28
CA THR A 321 19.27 17.00 8.41
C THR A 321 20.72 16.64 8.07
N PHE A 322 20.97 16.19 6.84
CA PHE A 322 22.31 15.83 6.40
C PHE A 322 23.21 17.05 6.17
N ALA A 323 22.65 18.10 5.56
CA ALA A 323 23.32 19.35 5.27
C ALA A 323 23.60 20.18 6.54
N SER A 324 22.79 19.97 7.60
CA SER A 324 22.99 20.59 8.91
C SER A 324 24.21 20.11 9.71
N SER A 325 25.08 19.27 9.15
CA SER A 325 26.32 18.84 9.83
C SER A 325 27.36 19.96 9.90
N SER A 326 27.84 20.31 11.10
CA SER A 326 28.95 21.26 11.27
C SER A 326 30.27 20.68 10.71
N PRO A 327 31.06 21.44 9.95
CA PRO A 327 32.38 21.03 9.46
C PRO A 327 33.47 21.00 10.55
N THR A 328 33.15 21.30 11.81
CA THR A 328 34.10 21.17 12.92
C THR A 328 34.37 19.69 13.19
N GLY A 329 35.59 19.23 12.92
CA GLY A 329 36.05 17.83 12.96
C GLY A 329 36.00 17.14 14.33
N SER A 330 34.84 17.10 14.98
CA SER A 330 34.58 16.22 16.11
C SER A 330 34.37 14.78 15.60
N PRO A 331 34.97 13.75 16.20
CA PRO A 331 34.79 12.36 15.79
C PRO A 331 33.34 11.85 15.89
N GLU A 332 32.46 12.55 16.61
CA GLU A 332 31.02 12.23 16.73
C GLU A 332 30.18 12.64 15.51
N SER A 333 30.71 13.50 14.61
CA SER A 333 30.02 13.96 13.40
C SER A 333 30.45 13.20 12.13
N SER A 334 31.20 12.10 12.27
CA SER A 334 31.54 11.24 11.13
C SER A 334 30.29 10.50 10.63
N PRO A 335 30.15 10.26 9.31
CA PRO A 335 28.99 9.53 8.77
C PRO A 335 28.92 8.08 9.30
N GLU A 336 30.06 7.49 9.66
CA GLU A 336 30.14 6.16 10.27
C GLU A 336 29.59 6.15 11.70
N ALA A 337 29.97 7.15 12.49
CA ALA A 337 29.44 7.33 13.85
C ALA A 337 27.93 7.54 13.80
N ALA A 338 27.44 8.34 12.85
CA ALA A 338 26.02 8.60 12.66
C ALA A 338 25.22 7.36 12.22
N HIS A 339 25.81 6.44 11.45
CA HIS A 339 25.17 5.18 11.06
C HIS A 339 25.13 4.13 12.19
N SER A 340 26.01 4.25 13.19
CA SER A 340 26.13 3.30 14.30
C SER A 340 25.49 3.78 15.60
N CYS A 341 25.01 5.03 15.69
CA CYS A 341 24.55 5.64 16.93
C CYS A 341 23.09 5.33 17.33
N TYR A 342 22.37 4.49 16.59
CA TYR A 342 20.96 4.21 16.83
C TYR A 342 20.68 3.65 18.23
N GLY A 343 21.57 2.81 18.78
CA GLY A 343 21.45 2.30 20.16
C GLY A 343 21.50 3.40 21.21
N ASP A 344 22.38 4.39 21.03
CA ASP A 344 22.45 5.55 21.91
C ASP A 344 21.22 6.46 21.74
N LEU A 345 20.76 6.65 20.51
CA LEU A 345 19.61 7.50 20.21
C LEU A 345 18.33 6.98 20.88
N VAL A 346 18.04 5.67 20.78
CA VAL A 346 16.82 5.10 21.39
C VAL A 346 16.80 5.23 22.91
N VAL A 347 17.95 5.40 23.56
CA VAL A 347 18.07 5.65 25.00
C VAL A 347 18.04 7.14 25.33
N LYS A 348 18.80 7.97 24.59
CA LYS A 348 18.95 9.41 24.85
C LYS A 348 17.67 10.19 24.56
N MET A 349 16.93 9.86 23.50
CA MET A 349 15.71 10.59 23.13
C MET A 349 14.66 10.65 24.26
N PRO A 350 14.21 9.53 24.86
CA PRO A 350 13.26 9.59 25.98
C PRO A 350 13.81 10.30 27.22
N GLN A 351 15.11 10.14 27.53
CA GLN A 351 15.75 10.87 28.63
C GLN A 351 15.70 12.38 28.40
N HIS A 352 16.01 12.83 27.18
CA HIS A 352 15.98 14.24 26.85
C HIS A 352 14.57 14.83 26.86
N LEU A 353 13.56 14.08 26.39
CA LEU A 353 12.15 14.47 26.50
C LEU A 353 11.70 14.67 27.96
N LEU A 354 12.21 13.84 28.89
CA LEU A 354 11.96 14.02 30.32
C LEU A 354 12.65 15.27 30.90
N LEU A 355 13.89 15.55 30.47
CA LEU A 355 14.66 16.72 30.93
C LEU A 355 14.14 18.05 30.38
N LYS A 356 13.58 18.05 29.16
CA LYS A 356 12.94 19.22 28.52
C LYS A 356 11.69 19.73 29.22
N ARG A 357 11.20 19.06 30.27
CA ARG A 357 10.02 19.46 31.05
C ARG A 357 10.19 20.78 31.83
N ARG A 358 11.38 21.40 31.80
CA ARG A 358 11.51 22.82 32.14
C ARG A 358 11.00 23.67 30.97
N LEU A 359 9.73 24.10 31.08
CA LEU A 359 9.17 25.19 30.29
C LEU A 359 10.22 26.30 30.20
N ARG A 360 10.59 26.75 28.99
CA ARG A 360 11.30 28.02 28.81
C ARG A 360 10.38 29.13 29.29
N VAL A 361 10.42 29.41 30.60
CA VAL A 361 10.07 30.70 31.18
C VAL A 361 11.40 31.41 31.39
N ASP A 362 12.16 31.59 30.31
CA ASP A 362 13.26 32.55 30.35
C ASP A 362 12.62 33.90 30.08
N GLY A 363 12.39 34.64 31.16
CA GLY A 363 12.23 36.08 31.14
C GLY A 363 13.56 36.74 30.82
N ASP A 364 14.08 36.51 29.61
CA ASP A 364 15.12 37.32 29.01
C ASP A 364 14.45 38.28 28.03
N ASP A 365 14.60 39.58 28.30
CA ASP A 365 13.93 40.74 27.69
C ASP A 365 14.23 40.98 26.18
N ASP A 366 14.65 39.99 25.41
CA ASP A 366 15.06 40.14 24.00
C ASP A 366 14.38 39.13 23.04
N VAL A 367 13.10 38.82 23.25
CA VAL A 367 12.28 38.16 22.22
C VAL A 367 11.52 39.24 21.42
N PRO A 368 11.74 39.39 20.10
CA PRO A 368 11.01 40.37 19.32
C PRO A 368 9.51 40.07 19.37
N ALA A 369 8.70 41.12 19.55
CA ALA A 369 7.24 41.08 19.72
C ALA A 369 6.47 40.29 18.63
N ALA A 370 7.12 39.92 17.52
CA ALA A 370 6.60 39.03 16.49
C ALA A 370 6.39 37.56 16.94
N ALA A 371 7.09 37.09 17.98
CA ALA A 371 6.93 35.72 18.50
C ALA A 371 5.62 35.51 19.28
N MET A 372 5.01 36.59 19.79
CA MET A 372 3.74 36.55 20.51
C MET A 372 2.53 36.28 19.59
N VAL A 373 2.73 36.29 18.27
CA VAL A 373 1.70 36.03 17.23
C VAL A 373 1.93 34.68 16.53
N ALA A 374 2.78 33.81 17.06
CA ALA A 374 3.00 32.48 16.49
C ALA A 374 1.79 31.57 16.77
N SER A 375 1.05 31.18 15.71
CA SER A 375 0.01 30.16 15.82
C SER A 375 0.55 28.88 16.48
N ASN A 376 -0.29 28.10 17.18
CA ASN A 376 0.08 26.80 17.76
C ASN A 376 0.77 25.86 16.74
N TYR A 377 0.42 26.00 15.46
CA TYR A 377 1.05 25.29 14.36
C TYR A 377 2.53 25.67 14.18
N ASP A 378 2.86 26.97 14.25
CA ASP A 378 4.23 27.44 14.05
C ASP A 378 5.16 27.10 15.23
N ALA A 379 4.62 27.11 16.45
CA ALA A 379 5.30 26.56 17.61
C ALA A 379 5.62 25.07 17.40
N GLY A 380 4.65 24.29 16.90
CA GLY A 380 4.83 22.88 16.57
C GLY A 380 5.89 22.60 15.50
N VAL A 381 5.96 23.42 14.45
CA VAL A 381 7.01 23.32 13.42
C VAL A 381 8.39 23.65 14.00
N SER A 382 8.46 24.65 14.90
CA SER A 382 9.71 25.01 15.57
C SER A 382 10.23 23.86 16.44
N LEU A 383 9.35 23.24 17.23
CA LEU A 383 9.70 22.07 18.04
C LEU A 383 10.10 20.85 17.18
N ALA A 384 9.48 20.68 16.01
CA ALA A 384 9.90 19.65 15.07
C ALA A 384 11.34 19.89 14.58
N LEU A 385 11.67 21.10 14.12
CA LEU A 385 13.04 21.41 13.67
C LEU A 385 14.09 21.23 14.78
N GLU A 386 13.71 21.51 16.03
CA GLU A 386 14.56 21.26 17.19
C GLU A 386 14.74 19.76 17.44
N ALA A 387 13.65 18.98 17.45
CA ALA A 387 13.69 17.53 17.63
C ALA A 387 14.42 16.79 16.49
N SER A 388 14.52 17.39 15.30
CA SER A 388 15.32 16.83 14.19
C SER A 388 16.78 17.30 14.19
N GLY A 389 17.21 18.08 15.18
CA GLY A 389 18.61 18.56 15.32
C GLY A 389 18.97 19.78 14.47
N ILE A 390 18.05 20.34 13.67
CA ILE A 390 18.33 21.48 12.77
C ILE A 390 18.50 22.80 13.57
N HIS A 391 17.90 22.89 14.77
CA HIS A 391 17.95 24.10 15.60
C HIS A 391 19.30 24.36 16.27
N ALA A 392 20.11 23.33 16.55
CA ALA A 392 21.38 23.48 17.27
C ALA A 392 22.38 24.43 16.57
N MET A 393 22.28 24.58 15.25
CA MET A 393 23.09 25.52 14.47
C MET A 393 22.49 26.93 14.31
N VAL A 394 21.23 27.19 14.68
CA VAL A 394 20.65 28.55 14.61
C VAL A 394 21.34 29.52 15.58
N ARG A 395 22.01 28.99 16.62
CA ARG A 395 22.90 29.76 17.51
C ARG A 395 24.23 30.16 16.86
N ALA A 396 24.62 29.53 15.74
CA ALA A 396 25.76 29.94 14.92
C ALA A 396 25.26 30.76 13.73
N ALA A 397 25.67 32.02 13.66
CA ALA A 397 25.06 33.13 12.92
C ALA A 397 24.73 32.99 11.40
N HIS A 398 24.88 31.84 10.71
CA HIS A 398 24.62 31.74 9.26
C HIS A 398 24.17 30.33 8.78
N ALA A 399 22.98 29.85 9.17
CA ALA A 399 22.40 28.63 8.58
C ALA A 399 21.24 28.96 7.60
N THR A 400 21.52 28.94 6.30
CA THR A 400 20.57 29.12 5.18
C THR A 400 19.51 28.01 5.08
N GLU A 401 19.69 26.89 5.78
CA GLU A 401 18.89 25.67 5.62
C GLU A 401 17.68 25.59 6.54
N ALA A 402 17.77 26.11 7.77
CA ALA A 402 16.66 26.13 8.73
C ALA A 402 15.39 26.86 8.23
N PRO A 403 15.46 28.05 7.60
CA PRO A 403 14.26 28.69 7.04
C PRO A 403 13.67 27.89 5.88
N THR A 404 14.50 27.26 5.06
CA THR A 404 14.10 26.40 3.93
C THR A 404 13.40 25.13 4.42
N ALA A 405 13.97 24.45 5.42
CA ALA A 405 13.36 23.29 6.08
C ALA A 405 12.03 23.64 6.76
N ARG A 406 11.95 24.81 7.42
CA ARG A 406 10.68 25.33 7.96
C ARG A 406 9.64 25.51 6.85
N GLN A 407 10.03 26.07 5.71
CA GLN A 407 9.13 26.25 4.57
C GLN A 407 8.65 24.89 4.03
N TRP A 408 9.52 23.91 3.87
CA TRP A 408 9.17 22.55 3.43
C TRP A 408 8.21 21.83 4.37
N LEU A 409 8.42 21.90 5.69
CA LEU A 409 7.47 21.35 6.67
C LEU A 409 6.10 22.07 6.61
N ARG A 410 6.08 23.38 6.30
CA ARG A 410 4.85 24.13 6.11
C ARG A 410 4.13 23.77 4.81
N THR A 411 4.85 23.68 3.69
CA THR A 411 4.26 23.44 2.36
C THR A 411 3.89 21.99 2.14
N SER A 412 4.66 21.03 2.66
CA SER A 412 4.34 19.59 2.55
C SER A 412 3.00 19.23 3.18
N ARG A 413 2.64 19.85 4.31
CA ARG A 413 1.31 19.70 4.93
C ARG A 413 0.20 20.46 4.21
N ARG A 414 0.55 21.46 3.39
CA ARG A 414 -0.38 22.33 2.63
C ARG A 414 -0.49 21.96 1.15
N ALA A 415 0.31 21.02 0.65
CA ALA A 415 0.34 20.60 -0.75
C ALA A 415 -0.90 19.75 -1.08
N GLY A 416 -2.04 20.44 -1.23
CA GLY A 416 -3.33 19.85 -1.57
C GLY A 416 -4.44 20.19 -0.57
N ARG A 417 -5.69 20.02 -1.00
CA ARG A 417 -6.85 20.13 -0.11
C ARG A 417 -6.82 18.96 0.87
N ARG A 418 -7.01 19.21 2.18
CA ARG A 418 -6.92 18.17 3.24
C ARG A 418 -7.76 16.94 2.85
N PRO A 419 -7.27 15.71 3.08
CA PRO A 419 -8.04 14.50 2.75
C PRO A 419 -9.44 14.47 3.36
N SER A 420 -9.61 15.00 4.57
CA SER A 420 -10.91 15.16 5.24
C SER A 420 -11.86 16.09 4.48
N LEU A 421 -11.36 17.24 4.00
CA LEU A 421 -12.13 18.19 3.19
C LEU A 421 -12.49 17.60 1.82
N ASN A 422 -11.60 16.82 1.20
CA ASN A 422 -11.92 16.08 -0.03
C ASN A 422 -13.02 15.05 0.22
N SER A 423 -12.95 14.30 1.32
CA SER A 423 -13.99 13.35 1.72
C SER A 423 -15.34 14.03 1.94
N ALA A 424 -15.35 15.22 2.57
CA ALA A 424 -16.56 16.02 2.75
C ALA A 424 -17.12 16.53 1.41
N ALA A 425 -16.26 17.02 0.51
CA ALA A 425 -16.67 17.43 -0.83
C ALA A 425 -17.24 16.27 -1.65
N LEU A 426 -16.64 15.08 -1.55
CA LEU A 426 -17.14 13.85 -2.17
C LEU A 426 -18.49 13.43 -1.59
N ALA A 427 -18.71 13.59 -0.29
CA ALA A 427 -20.02 13.34 0.32
C ALA A 427 -21.13 14.21 -0.29
N THR A 428 -20.85 15.48 -0.57
CA THR A 428 -21.79 16.38 -1.26
C THR A 428 -22.00 15.96 -2.72
N LYS A 429 -20.93 15.59 -3.45
CA LYS A 429 -21.03 15.08 -4.82
C LYS A 429 -21.83 13.77 -4.89
N LEU A 430 -21.66 12.88 -3.92
CA LEU A 430 -22.44 11.64 -3.79
C LEU A 430 -23.94 11.94 -3.65
N GLY A 431 -24.31 12.95 -2.85
CA GLY A 431 -25.69 13.41 -2.75
C GLY A 431 -26.26 13.89 -4.10
N ARG A 432 -25.47 14.63 -4.88
CA ARG A 432 -25.88 15.14 -6.20
C ARG A 432 -26.05 14.04 -7.26
N ILE A 433 -25.28 12.96 -7.18
CA ILE A 433 -25.37 11.85 -8.15
C ILE A 433 -26.36 10.77 -7.74
N THR A 434 -26.77 10.70 -6.47
CA THR A 434 -27.75 9.73 -5.95
C THR A 434 -29.04 9.66 -6.77
N PRO A 435 -29.62 10.77 -7.31
CA PRO A 435 -30.77 10.69 -8.20
C PRO A 435 -30.55 9.83 -9.46
N CYS A 436 -29.32 9.74 -9.99
CA CYS A 436 -29.02 8.87 -11.13
C CYS A 436 -29.23 7.39 -10.78
N ARG A 437 -28.89 6.98 -9.55
CA ARG A 437 -29.15 5.63 -9.04
C ARG A 437 -30.64 5.35 -8.96
N ALA A 438 -31.42 6.28 -8.38
CA ALA A 438 -32.88 6.15 -8.29
C ALA A 438 -33.55 6.02 -9.67
N GLN A 439 -33.01 6.67 -10.71
CA GLN A 439 -33.51 6.51 -12.07
C GLN A 439 -33.27 5.10 -12.64
N ILE A 440 -32.17 4.43 -12.27
CA ILE A 440 -31.93 3.04 -12.65
C ILE A 440 -32.84 2.10 -11.84
N GLU A 441 -33.10 2.40 -10.56
CA GLU A 441 -34.09 1.65 -9.75
C GLU A 441 -35.50 1.76 -10.34
N TRP A 442 -35.88 2.93 -10.84
CA TRP A 442 -37.14 3.10 -11.59
C TRP A 442 -37.14 2.34 -12.91
N TYR A 443 -36.02 2.36 -13.64
CA TYR A 443 -35.87 1.53 -14.84
C TYR A 443 -36.07 0.05 -14.50
N LYS A 444 -35.52 -0.41 -13.36
CA LYS A 444 -35.66 -1.77 -12.89
C LYS A 444 -37.12 -2.15 -12.60
N ALA A 445 -37.81 -1.34 -11.79
CA ALA A 445 -39.21 -1.56 -11.44
C ALA A 445 -40.15 -1.68 -12.66
N LEU A 446 -39.81 -1.06 -13.79
CA LEU A 446 -40.61 -1.14 -15.02
C LEU A 446 -40.57 -2.50 -15.71
N PHE A 447 -39.53 -3.31 -15.49
CA PHE A 447 -39.32 -4.58 -16.19
C PHE A 447 -39.29 -5.79 -15.25
N ASP A 448 -39.29 -5.58 -13.93
CA ASP A 448 -39.20 -6.64 -12.91
C ASP A 448 -40.25 -7.75 -13.06
N GLY A 449 -41.44 -7.44 -13.59
CA GLY A 449 -42.54 -8.40 -13.71
C GLY A 449 -42.53 -9.28 -14.97
N GLU A 450 -41.78 -8.91 -16.01
CA GLU A 450 -41.84 -9.61 -17.32
C GLU A 450 -40.55 -10.35 -17.64
N MET A 451 -39.46 -9.61 -17.84
CA MET A 451 -38.16 -10.16 -18.25
C MET A 451 -37.01 -9.75 -17.34
N GLY A 452 -37.25 -8.81 -16.43
CA GLY A 452 -36.21 -8.21 -15.62
C GLY A 452 -35.43 -7.11 -16.36
N TYR A 453 -34.83 -6.23 -15.58
CA TYR A 453 -34.13 -5.06 -16.09
C TYR A 453 -32.81 -5.40 -16.80
N TYR A 454 -32.17 -6.52 -16.43
CA TYR A 454 -30.98 -7.04 -17.09
C TYR A 454 -31.26 -7.36 -18.56
N ASP A 455 -32.25 -8.24 -18.81
CA ASP A 455 -32.63 -8.66 -20.15
C ASP A 455 -33.22 -7.51 -20.96
N ALA A 456 -34.03 -6.66 -20.33
CA ALA A 456 -34.55 -5.45 -20.97
C ALA A 456 -33.42 -4.53 -21.45
N PHE A 457 -32.34 -4.38 -20.67
CA PHE A 457 -31.18 -3.58 -21.02
C PHE A 457 -30.34 -4.23 -22.11
N LYS A 458 -30.06 -5.54 -22.01
CA LYS A 458 -29.35 -6.34 -23.02
C LYS A 458 -30.05 -6.25 -24.38
N GLN A 459 -31.39 -6.29 -24.40
CA GLN A 459 -32.21 -6.19 -25.61
C GLN A 459 -32.56 -4.75 -26.04
N ARG A 460 -32.12 -3.72 -25.29
CA ARG A 460 -32.46 -2.31 -25.53
C ARG A 460 -33.97 -2.03 -25.62
N ARG A 461 -34.76 -2.71 -24.79
CA ARG A 461 -36.21 -2.51 -24.72
C ARG A 461 -36.53 -1.07 -24.35
N SER A 462 -37.49 -0.49 -25.06
CA SER A 462 -37.87 0.92 -24.97
C SER A 462 -36.65 1.86 -25.11
N PRO A 463 -36.18 2.15 -26.35
CA PRO A 463 -34.91 2.83 -26.61
C PRO A 463 -34.70 4.14 -25.83
N LYS A 464 -35.76 4.92 -25.60
CA LYS A 464 -35.71 6.15 -24.78
C LYS A 464 -35.36 5.85 -23.31
N LYS A 465 -36.01 4.85 -22.71
CA LYS A 465 -35.76 4.44 -21.32
C LYS A 465 -34.38 3.79 -21.19
N PHE A 466 -34.00 2.93 -22.12
CA PHE A 466 -32.65 2.35 -22.21
C PHE A 466 -31.57 3.44 -22.28
N GLY A 467 -31.71 4.40 -23.20
CA GLY A 467 -30.71 5.47 -23.36
C GLY A 467 -30.51 6.27 -22.09
N LYS A 468 -31.61 6.55 -21.36
CA LYS A 468 -31.57 7.23 -20.07
C LYS A 468 -30.85 6.40 -18.99
N ALA A 469 -31.20 5.11 -18.87
CA ALA A 469 -30.55 4.19 -17.93
C ALA A 469 -29.05 4.01 -18.22
N ASN A 470 -28.67 3.84 -19.50
CA ASN A 470 -27.28 3.69 -19.91
C ASN A 470 -26.46 4.98 -19.66
N MET A 471 -27.04 6.16 -19.87
CA MET A 471 -26.40 7.42 -19.51
C MET A 471 -26.13 7.49 -17.99
N TYR A 472 -27.08 7.07 -17.15
CA TYR A 472 -26.88 7.07 -15.70
C TYR A 472 -25.88 6.02 -15.22
N ARG A 473 -25.84 4.84 -15.85
CA ARG A 473 -24.80 3.82 -15.64
C ARG A 473 -23.40 4.42 -15.82
N ILE A 474 -23.17 5.09 -16.95
CA ILE A 474 -21.88 5.72 -17.28
C ILE A 474 -21.54 6.85 -16.29
N LYS A 475 -22.51 7.73 -15.97
CA LYS A 475 -22.29 8.82 -15.00
C LYS A 475 -21.89 8.31 -13.62
N LEU A 476 -22.55 7.25 -13.14
CA LEU A 476 -22.23 6.64 -11.86
C LEU A 476 -20.85 5.96 -11.90
N GLY A 477 -20.52 5.26 -12.99
CA GLY A 477 -19.17 4.71 -13.20
C GLY A 477 -18.09 5.78 -13.11
N GLN A 478 -18.22 6.86 -13.87
CA GLN A 478 -17.27 8.00 -13.86
C GLN A 478 -17.09 8.62 -12.47
N PHE A 479 -18.17 8.72 -11.68
CA PHE A 479 -18.07 9.21 -10.31
C PHE A 479 -17.23 8.27 -9.44
N TRP A 480 -17.48 6.96 -9.49
CA TRP A 480 -16.75 5.99 -8.70
C TRP A 480 -15.29 5.85 -9.16
N ASP A 481 -15.03 5.84 -10.46
CA ASP A 481 -13.67 5.84 -11.01
C ASP A 481 -12.90 7.08 -10.53
N GLY A 482 -13.55 8.25 -10.48
CA GLY A 482 -12.97 9.47 -9.92
C GLY A 482 -12.69 9.38 -8.41
N VAL A 483 -13.58 8.73 -7.63
CA VAL A 483 -13.34 8.46 -6.20
C VAL A 483 -12.13 7.55 -6.01
N LEU A 484 -12.03 6.48 -6.81
CA LEU A 484 -10.92 5.54 -6.76
C LEU A 484 -9.61 6.17 -7.20
N ALA A 485 -9.60 7.03 -8.23
CA ALA A 485 -8.41 7.79 -8.62
C ALA A 485 -7.92 8.71 -7.49
N MET A 486 -8.83 9.40 -6.78
CA MET A 486 -8.46 10.19 -5.59
C MET A 486 -7.95 9.31 -4.44
N LEU A 487 -8.48 8.09 -4.30
CA LEU A 487 -8.03 7.12 -3.31
C LEU A 487 -6.62 6.63 -3.64
N ASP A 488 -6.35 6.26 -4.89
CA ASP A 488 -5.05 5.78 -5.36
C ASP A 488 -3.98 6.89 -5.25
N ALA A 489 -4.38 8.15 -5.49
CA ALA A 489 -3.52 9.32 -5.33
C ALA A 489 -3.27 9.75 -3.86
N GLY A 490 -3.80 9.01 -2.87
CA GLY A 490 -3.62 9.36 -1.45
C GLY A 490 -4.37 10.61 -0.99
N GLN A 491 -5.30 11.14 -1.79
CA GLN A 491 -6.02 12.40 -1.52
C GLN A 491 -7.23 12.23 -0.58
N LEU A 492 -7.46 11.02 -0.08
CA LEU A 492 -8.55 10.64 0.81
C LEU A 492 -8.02 10.00 2.11
N PRO A 493 -8.78 10.09 3.23
CA PRO A 493 -8.38 9.54 4.52
C PRO A 493 -8.00 8.06 4.42
N HIS A 494 -7.06 7.61 5.25
CA HIS A 494 -6.55 6.24 5.22
C HIS A 494 -7.66 5.20 5.41
N ASP A 495 -8.60 5.46 6.31
CA ASP A 495 -9.73 4.60 6.65
C ASP A 495 -10.94 4.74 5.70
N PHE A 496 -10.84 5.53 4.62
CA PHE A 496 -11.98 5.85 3.74
C PHE A 496 -12.72 4.60 3.23
N HIS A 497 -11.96 3.57 2.82
CA HIS A 497 -12.47 2.29 2.32
C HIS A 497 -13.15 1.42 3.39
N ARG A 498 -12.98 1.75 4.69
CA ARG A 498 -13.59 1.04 5.82
C ARG A 498 -14.83 1.75 6.38
N ARG A 499 -15.03 3.02 6.02
CA ARG A 499 -16.17 3.82 6.51
C ARG A 499 -17.47 3.27 5.93
N ALA A 500 -18.40 2.90 6.82
CA ALA A 500 -19.67 2.27 6.46
C ALA A 500 -20.46 3.02 5.37
N LYS A 501 -20.41 4.37 5.37
CA LYS A 501 -21.04 5.20 4.33
C LYS A 501 -20.56 4.84 2.92
N TRP A 502 -19.25 4.76 2.71
CA TRP A 502 -18.64 4.52 1.40
C TRP A 502 -18.78 3.07 0.99
N VAL A 503 -18.54 2.14 1.92
CA VAL A 503 -18.71 0.70 1.69
C VAL A 503 -20.15 0.37 1.28
N ASN A 504 -21.14 0.90 2.00
CA ASN A 504 -22.54 0.67 1.67
C ASN A 504 -22.93 1.32 0.34
N ALA A 505 -22.52 2.57 0.10
CA ALA A 505 -22.84 3.26 -1.14
C ALA A 505 -22.24 2.56 -2.37
N ALA A 506 -20.99 2.10 -2.27
CA ALA A 506 -20.32 1.32 -3.29
C ALA A 506 -21.03 -0.01 -3.53
N ARG A 507 -21.42 -0.73 -2.46
CA ARG A 507 -22.15 -2.00 -2.59
C ARG A 507 -23.51 -1.82 -3.25
N PHE A 508 -24.30 -0.81 -2.88
CA PHE A 508 -25.59 -0.56 -3.52
C PHE A 508 -25.44 -0.18 -4.99
N TYR A 509 -24.42 0.61 -5.33
CA TYR A 509 -24.08 0.89 -6.72
C TYR A 509 -23.74 -0.39 -7.47
N GLN A 510 -22.86 -1.21 -6.92
CA GLN A 510 -22.41 -2.47 -7.51
C GLN A 510 -23.58 -3.41 -7.80
N LEU A 511 -24.41 -3.72 -6.79
CA LEU A 511 -25.54 -4.65 -6.94
C LEU A 511 -26.58 -4.18 -7.98
N LEU A 512 -26.69 -2.86 -8.19
CA LEU A 512 -27.64 -2.30 -9.15
C LEU A 512 -27.06 -2.21 -10.57
N VAL A 513 -25.80 -1.79 -10.68
CA VAL A 513 -25.20 -1.32 -11.94
C VAL A 513 -24.29 -2.36 -12.60
N GLU A 514 -23.59 -3.22 -11.82
CA GLU A 514 -22.74 -4.28 -12.38
C GLU A 514 -23.52 -5.22 -13.32
N PRO A 515 -24.78 -5.62 -13.03
CA PRO A 515 -25.62 -6.34 -13.98
C PRO A 515 -25.79 -5.65 -15.35
N LEU A 516 -25.86 -4.31 -15.37
CA LEU A 516 -25.98 -3.57 -16.63
C LEU A 516 -24.66 -3.49 -17.40
N ASP A 517 -23.54 -3.48 -16.69
CA ASP A 517 -22.20 -3.58 -17.31
C ASP A 517 -22.00 -4.97 -17.92
N ILE A 518 -22.40 -6.03 -17.21
CA ILE A 518 -22.43 -7.42 -17.72
C ILE A 518 -23.33 -7.50 -18.97
N ALA A 519 -24.54 -6.93 -18.91
CA ALA A 519 -25.46 -6.92 -20.04
C ALA A 519 -24.84 -6.22 -21.26
N ASP A 520 -24.17 -5.07 -21.08
CA ASP A 520 -23.48 -4.36 -22.16
C ASP A 520 -22.30 -5.17 -22.72
N TYR A 521 -21.57 -5.90 -21.86
CA TYR A 521 -20.45 -6.77 -22.25
C TYR A 521 -20.90 -7.92 -23.15
N HIS A 522 -21.93 -8.68 -22.74
CA HIS A 522 -22.44 -9.80 -23.53
C HIS A 522 -23.18 -9.33 -24.78
N ARG A 523 -23.94 -8.23 -24.71
CA ARG A 523 -24.61 -7.62 -25.87
C ARG A 523 -23.65 -7.21 -26.99
N ARG A 524 -22.43 -6.78 -26.64
CA ARG A 524 -21.39 -6.40 -27.60
C ARG A 524 -20.54 -7.58 -28.09
N ASN A 525 -20.87 -8.81 -27.68
CA ASN A 525 -20.09 -10.01 -27.96
C ASN A 525 -18.63 -9.93 -27.49
N LEU A 526 -18.35 -9.16 -26.43
CA LEU A 526 -17.00 -9.05 -25.89
C LEU A 526 -16.54 -10.34 -25.24
N HIS A 527 -17.46 -11.17 -24.75
CA HIS A 527 -17.16 -12.52 -24.25
C HIS A 527 -16.47 -13.41 -25.30
N ARG A 528 -16.76 -13.20 -26.60
CA ARG A 528 -16.16 -13.96 -27.70
C ARG A 528 -14.78 -13.44 -28.11
N THR A 529 -14.50 -12.15 -27.91
CA THR A 529 -13.25 -11.52 -28.36
C THR A 529 -12.23 -11.33 -27.24
N ARG A 530 -12.69 -11.01 -26.03
CA ARG A 530 -11.87 -10.78 -24.84
C ARG A 530 -11.90 -11.94 -23.84
N GLY A 531 -12.85 -12.88 -23.98
CA GLY A 531 -13.02 -14.01 -23.06
C GLY A 531 -14.03 -13.77 -21.94
N ARG A 532 -14.09 -14.66 -20.95
CA ARG A 532 -15.10 -14.65 -19.87
C ARG A 532 -15.14 -13.29 -19.13
N TYR A 533 -16.33 -12.85 -18.72
CA TYR A 533 -16.51 -11.55 -18.05
C TYR A 533 -15.67 -11.48 -16.76
N MET A 534 -15.69 -12.54 -15.96
CA MET A 534 -15.03 -12.58 -14.65
C MET A 534 -13.50 -12.43 -14.73
N THR A 535 -12.88 -12.84 -15.84
CA THR A 535 -11.42 -12.80 -16.00
C THR A 535 -10.93 -11.61 -16.83
N HIS A 536 -11.70 -11.15 -17.81
CA HIS A 536 -11.24 -10.16 -18.80
C HIS A 536 -12.22 -9.00 -19.05
N GLY A 537 -13.43 -9.08 -18.52
CA GLY A 537 -14.48 -8.07 -18.74
C GLY A 537 -14.79 -7.20 -17.52
N ARG A 538 -14.48 -7.68 -16.32
CA ARG A 538 -14.83 -7.03 -15.06
C ARG A 538 -13.96 -5.79 -14.81
N GLU A 539 -14.60 -4.67 -14.49
CA GLU A 539 -13.88 -3.42 -14.23
C GLU A 539 -13.31 -3.41 -12.80
N ARG A 540 -12.09 -2.88 -12.65
CA ARG A 540 -11.34 -2.77 -11.37
C ARG A 540 -12.17 -2.24 -10.20
N ARG A 541 -13.11 -1.32 -10.45
CA ARG A 541 -13.95 -0.74 -9.39
C ARG A 541 -14.76 -1.80 -8.64
N TYR A 542 -15.25 -2.83 -9.34
CA TYR A 542 -16.06 -3.87 -8.73
C TYR A 542 -15.24 -4.83 -7.87
N GLU A 543 -14.04 -5.16 -8.31
CA GLU A 543 -13.09 -5.96 -7.53
C GLU A 543 -12.72 -5.26 -6.21
N LEU A 544 -12.51 -3.93 -6.25
CA LEU A 544 -12.24 -3.14 -5.05
C LEU A 544 -13.46 -3.08 -4.12
N PHE A 545 -14.68 -2.97 -4.67
CA PHE A 545 -15.90 -2.92 -3.86
C PHE A 545 -16.20 -4.25 -3.18
N ASP A 546 -15.91 -5.39 -3.84
CA ASP A 546 -15.96 -6.70 -3.20
C ASP A 546 -14.99 -6.77 -2.01
N ARG A 547 -13.76 -6.29 -2.19
CA ARG A 547 -12.75 -6.21 -1.12
C ARG A 547 -13.24 -5.37 0.06
N TRP A 548 -13.75 -4.16 -0.20
CA TRP A 548 -14.28 -3.27 0.84
C TRP A 548 -15.47 -3.91 1.59
N TRP A 549 -16.31 -4.65 0.88
CA TRP A 549 -17.46 -5.33 1.47
C TRP A 549 -17.06 -6.52 2.35
N GLN A 550 -16.09 -7.33 1.90
CA GLN A 550 -15.55 -8.46 2.66
C GLN A 550 -14.85 -8.01 3.95
N GLU A 551 -14.02 -6.95 3.88
CA GLU A 551 -13.33 -6.39 5.04
C GLU A 551 -14.31 -5.87 6.11
N LYS A 552 -15.44 -5.27 5.69
CA LYS A 552 -16.47 -4.77 6.62
C LYS A 552 -17.07 -5.89 7.49
N GLY A 553 -17.26 -7.09 6.94
CA GLY A 553 -17.79 -8.25 7.69
C GLY A 553 -16.83 -8.75 8.76
N CYS A 554 -15.53 -8.53 8.57
CA CYS A 554 -14.47 -9.04 9.45
C CYS A 554 -14.26 -8.19 10.72
N VAL A 555 -14.68 -6.91 10.74
CA VAL A 555 -14.50 -6.01 11.90
C VAL A 555 -15.41 -6.38 13.09
N GLY A 556 -16.44 -7.21 12.87
CA GLY A 556 -17.41 -7.59 13.91
C GLY A 556 -17.02 -8.75 14.82
N GLY A 557 -15.83 -9.37 14.66
CA GLY A 557 -15.43 -10.54 15.47
C GLY A 557 -16.25 -11.82 15.24
N VAL A 558 -17.21 -11.78 14.32
CA VAL A 558 -18.04 -12.92 13.91
C VAL A 558 -17.37 -13.55 12.69
N SER A 559 -16.97 -14.82 12.77
CA SER A 559 -16.33 -15.51 11.64
C SER A 559 -17.24 -15.47 10.40
N ALA A 560 -16.70 -15.34 9.19
CA ALA A 560 -17.50 -15.35 7.96
C ALA A 560 -18.38 -16.61 7.86
N ALA A 561 -17.91 -17.75 8.37
CA ALA A 561 -18.70 -18.98 8.50
C ALA A 561 -19.89 -18.82 9.45
N SER A 562 -19.73 -18.12 10.58
CA SER A 562 -20.85 -17.80 11.48
C SER A 562 -21.73 -16.65 10.99
N ALA A 563 -21.23 -15.75 10.14
CA ALA A 563 -22.02 -14.72 9.45
C ALA A 563 -22.81 -15.30 8.27
N MET A 564 -22.25 -16.29 7.54
CA MET A 564 -22.93 -17.11 6.53
C MET A 564 -23.95 -18.04 7.17
N ALA A 565 -23.58 -18.75 8.25
CA ALA A 565 -24.49 -19.60 9.00
C ALA A 565 -25.57 -18.81 9.76
N SER A 566 -25.32 -17.52 10.09
CA SER A 566 -26.30 -16.62 10.68
C SER A 566 -26.97 -15.67 9.68
N ARG A 567 -26.79 -15.86 8.36
CA ARG A 567 -27.70 -15.24 7.37
C ARG A 567 -29.07 -15.86 7.58
N ARG A 568 -29.85 -15.25 8.48
CA ARG A 568 -31.26 -15.56 8.68
C ARG A 568 -31.89 -15.57 7.31
N ARG A 569 -32.43 -16.72 6.91
CA ARG A 569 -33.16 -16.87 5.65
C ARG A 569 -34.12 -15.70 5.52
N ARG A 570 -34.03 -14.98 4.40
CA ARG A 570 -34.88 -13.80 4.20
C ARG A 570 -36.33 -14.26 4.11
N SER A 571 -37.25 -13.44 4.62
CA SER A 571 -38.69 -13.71 4.46
C SER A 571 -39.20 -13.32 3.06
N LYS A 572 -38.55 -12.35 2.42
CA LYS A 572 -38.86 -11.83 1.08
C LYS A 572 -37.62 -11.83 0.20
N ASN A 573 -37.83 -11.87 -1.12
CA ASN A 573 -36.76 -11.75 -2.11
C ASN A 573 -36.02 -10.43 -1.93
N ALA A 574 -34.74 -10.44 -2.28
CA ALA A 574 -33.89 -9.27 -2.21
C ALA A 574 -34.40 -8.16 -3.15
N GLY A 575 -34.24 -6.89 -2.77
CA GLY A 575 -34.52 -5.80 -3.73
C GLY A 575 -33.53 -5.76 -4.89
N LEU A 576 -32.32 -6.29 -4.69
CA LEU A 576 -31.26 -6.49 -5.68
C LEU A 576 -30.60 -7.83 -5.39
N THR A 577 -30.24 -8.59 -6.42
CA THR A 577 -29.54 -9.88 -6.26
C THR A 577 -28.24 -9.67 -5.47
N GLN A 578 -27.99 -10.50 -4.45
CA GLN A 578 -26.87 -10.27 -3.53
C GLN A 578 -25.50 -10.63 -4.10
N ASP A 579 -25.45 -11.50 -5.11
CA ASP A 579 -24.27 -11.70 -5.97
C ASP A 579 -24.32 -10.73 -7.16
N PRO A 580 -23.42 -9.74 -7.25
CA PRO A 580 -23.41 -8.80 -8.36
C PRO A 580 -22.99 -9.45 -9.69
N CYS A 581 -22.24 -10.56 -9.65
CA CYS A 581 -21.78 -11.29 -10.83
C CYS A 581 -22.74 -12.40 -11.25
N PHE A 582 -23.91 -12.52 -10.63
CA PHE A 582 -24.89 -13.57 -10.89
C PHE A 582 -25.18 -13.70 -12.40
N TRP A 583 -25.43 -12.58 -13.07
CA TRP A 583 -25.74 -12.59 -14.50
C TRP A 583 -24.56 -13.01 -15.39
N ALA A 584 -23.31 -12.77 -14.97
CA ALA A 584 -22.15 -13.27 -15.73
C ALA A 584 -22.13 -14.81 -15.70
N ARG A 585 -22.42 -15.41 -14.54
CA ARG A 585 -22.54 -16.87 -14.39
C ARG A 585 -23.71 -17.44 -15.19
N VAL A 586 -24.84 -16.74 -15.25
CA VAL A 586 -25.98 -17.13 -16.11
C VAL A 586 -25.57 -17.16 -17.58
N GLU A 587 -24.85 -16.16 -18.07
CA GLU A 587 -24.42 -16.14 -19.48
C GLU A 587 -23.42 -17.26 -19.78
N GLU A 588 -22.47 -17.51 -18.88
CA GLU A 588 -21.54 -18.66 -19.01
C GLU A 588 -22.29 -20.00 -19.02
N ALA A 589 -23.26 -20.19 -18.12
CA ALA A 589 -24.08 -21.40 -18.08
C ALA A 589 -24.96 -21.57 -19.33
N ARG A 590 -25.41 -20.48 -19.95
CA ARG A 590 -26.16 -20.53 -21.21
C ARG A 590 -25.28 -20.92 -22.39
N GLU A 591 -24.10 -20.33 -22.49
CA GLU A 591 -23.11 -20.70 -23.52
C GLU A 591 -22.71 -22.17 -23.37
N LEU A 592 -22.46 -22.63 -22.14
CA LEU A 592 -22.18 -24.04 -21.83
C LEU A 592 -23.36 -24.97 -22.20
N ALA A 593 -24.60 -24.57 -21.91
CA ALA A 593 -25.78 -25.35 -22.28
C ALA A 593 -25.97 -25.45 -23.80
N GLU A 594 -25.65 -24.39 -24.55
CA GLU A 594 -25.63 -24.42 -26.02
C GLU A 594 -24.52 -25.35 -26.53
N SER A 595 -23.32 -25.29 -25.96
CA SER A 595 -22.21 -26.21 -26.30
C SER A 595 -22.56 -27.68 -26.01
N CYS A 596 -23.18 -27.98 -24.86
CA CYS A 596 -23.62 -29.32 -24.48
C CYS A 596 -24.59 -29.95 -25.50
N ARG A 597 -25.39 -29.15 -26.22
CA ARG A 597 -26.34 -29.67 -27.22
C ARG A 597 -25.64 -30.25 -28.44
N VAL A 598 -24.47 -29.71 -28.77
CA VAL A 598 -23.72 -30.01 -30.00
C VAL A 598 -22.53 -30.93 -29.73
N GLU A 599 -22.05 -30.99 -28.48
CA GLU A 599 -20.90 -31.80 -28.07
C GLU A 599 -21.15 -33.30 -28.28
N ARG A 600 -20.13 -34.00 -28.79
CA ARG A 600 -20.18 -35.44 -29.09
C ARG A 600 -19.18 -36.25 -28.29
N ASP A 601 -18.14 -35.60 -27.76
CA ASP A 601 -17.19 -36.28 -26.89
C ASP A 601 -17.79 -36.48 -25.50
N ALA A 602 -17.84 -37.74 -25.04
CA ALA A 602 -18.43 -38.11 -23.76
C ALA A 602 -17.65 -37.52 -22.57
N ALA A 603 -16.33 -37.38 -22.67
CA ALA A 603 -15.50 -36.82 -21.61
C ALA A 603 -15.71 -35.30 -21.50
N ALA A 604 -15.67 -34.58 -22.62
CA ALA A 604 -15.99 -33.15 -22.66
C ALA A 604 -17.42 -32.87 -22.20
N LEU A 605 -18.40 -33.68 -22.63
CA LEU A 605 -19.79 -33.57 -22.19
C LEU A 605 -19.94 -33.74 -20.68
N ALA A 606 -19.24 -34.72 -20.08
CA ALA A 606 -19.28 -34.94 -18.64
C ALA A 606 -18.76 -33.73 -17.85
N MET A 607 -17.64 -33.14 -18.28
CA MET A 607 -17.10 -31.92 -17.66
C MET A 607 -18.08 -30.74 -17.75
N MET A 608 -18.70 -30.52 -18.92
CA MET A 608 -19.67 -29.42 -19.08
C MET A 608 -20.94 -29.63 -18.26
N VAL A 609 -21.42 -30.88 -18.15
CA VAL A 609 -22.59 -31.25 -17.34
C VAL A 609 -22.32 -31.04 -15.85
N GLU A 610 -21.11 -31.35 -15.39
CA GLU A 610 -20.65 -31.07 -14.02
C GLU A 610 -20.70 -29.56 -13.72
N GLU A 611 -20.11 -28.71 -14.57
CA GLU A 611 -20.14 -27.25 -14.42
C GLU A 611 -21.59 -26.70 -14.40
N LEU A 612 -22.47 -27.22 -15.26
CA LEU A 612 -23.89 -26.83 -15.28
C LEU A 612 -24.63 -27.27 -14.01
N HIS A 613 -24.32 -28.46 -13.48
CA HIS A 613 -24.90 -28.95 -12.24
C HIS A 613 -24.44 -28.12 -11.03
N GLU A 614 -23.15 -27.76 -10.97
CA GLU A 614 -22.63 -26.85 -9.94
C GLU A 614 -23.35 -25.50 -9.98
N PHE A 615 -23.56 -24.94 -11.17
CA PHE A 615 -24.31 -23.68 -11.32
C PHE A 615 -25.79 -23.80 -10.92
N GLU A 616 -26.44 -24.92 -11.21
CA GLU A 616 -27.81 -25.19 -10.74
C GLU A 616 -27.87 -25.23 -9.21
N SER A 617 -26.94 -25.95 -8.56
CA SER A 617 -26.86 -26.05 -7.10
C SER A 617 -26.66 -24.66 -6.49
N TYR A 618 -25.67 -23.92 -6.99
CA TYR A 618 -25.37 -22.54 -6.61
C TYR A 618 -26.59 -21.62 -6.73
N SER A 619 -27.23 -21.58 -7.91
CA SER A 619 -28.37 -20.70 -8.17
C SER A 619 -29.60 -21.12 -7.37
N GLY A 620 -29.83 -22.43 -7.19
CA GLY A 620 -30.89 -22.99 -6.36
C GLY A 620 -30.77 -22.58 -4.90
N GLU A 621 -29.57 -22.59 -4.32
CA GLU A 621 -29.32 -22.10 -2.96
C GLU A 621 -29.60 -20.59 -2.81
N LEU A 622 -29.19 -19.78 -3.79
CA LEU A 622 -29.46 -18.33 -3.82
C LEU A 622 -30.97 -18.02 -3.91
N VAL A 623 -31.72 -18.81 -4.68
CA VAL A 623 -33.18 -18.70 -4.79
C VAL A 623 -33.84 -19.14 -3.48
N ALA A 624 -33.44 -20.30 -2.93
CA ALA A 624 -34.00 -20.85 -1.69
C ALA A 624 -33.76 -19.93 -0.47
N SER A 625 -32.60 -19.26 -0.44
CA SER A 625 -32.25 -18.27 0.59
C SER A 625 -32.91 -16.89 0.36
N LYS A 626 -33.61 -16.70 -0.78
CA LYS A 626 -34.24 -15.46 -1.22
C LYS A 626 -33.24 -14.30 -1.35
N GLU A 627 -32.00 -14.62 -1.76
CA GLU A 627 -30.93 -13.66 -2.03
C GLU A 627 -31.00 -13.10 -3.46
N VAL A 628 -31.76 -13.73 -4.35
CA VAL A 628 -32.09 -13.19 -5.67
C VAL A 628 -33.20 -12.13 -5.60
N SER A 629 -33.19 -11.21 -6.56
CA SER A 629 -34.28 -10.28 -6.79
C SER A 629 -35.38 -10.89 -7.67
N THR A 630 -36.58 -10.31 -7.64
CA THR A 630 -37.77 -10.84 -8.34
C THR A 630 -37.64 -10.86 -9.86
N ASP A 631 -36.83 -9.97 -10.43
CA ASP A 631 -36.47 -9.92 -11.85
C ASP A 631 -35.73 -11.17 -12.35
N VAL A 632 -34.91 -11.79 -11.50
CA VAL A 632 -34.25 -13.06 -11.84
C VAL A 632 -35.29 -14.16 -12.08
N LEU A 633 -36.40 -14.12 -11.33
CA LEU A 633 -37.49 -15.09 -11.41
C LEU A 633 -38.60 -14.66 -12.38
N ALA A 634 -38.39 -13.60 -13.17
CA ALA A 634 -39.38 -13.17 -14.15
C ALA A 634 -39.53 -14.23 -15.26
N PRO A 635 -40.73 -14.41 -15.84
CA PRO A 635 -40.99 -15.49 -16.81
C PRO A 635 -40.07 -15.46 -18.03
N LEU A 636 -39.71 -14.27 -18.51
CA LEU A 636 -38.86 -14.08 -19.70
C LEU A 636 -37.41 -13.73 -19.33
N SER A 637 -37.01 -13.95 -18.08
CA SER A 637 -35.63 -13.71 -17.66
C SER A 637 -34.69 -14.74 -18.28
N SER A 638 -33.45 -14.36 -18.57
CA SER A 638 -32.45 -15.29 -19.09
C SER A 638 -32.18 -16.46 -18.14
N TYR A 639 -32.37 -16.29 -16.83
CA TYR A 639 -32.23 -17.37 -15.84
C TYR A 639 -33.38 -18.37 -15.92
N THR A 640 -34.63 -17.90 -15.96
CA THR A 640 -35.81 -18.77 -16.07
C THR A 640 -35.78 -19.57 -17.37
N LEU A 641 -35.41 -18.92 -18.48
CA LEU A 641 -35.25 -19.59 -19.77
C LEU A 641 -34.13 -20.63 -19.72
N TRP A 642 -32.98 -20.31 -19.12
CA TRP A 642 -31.90 -21.28 -18.94
C TRP A 642 -32.35 -22.48 -18.10
N LEU A 643 -33.15 -22.27 -17.04
CA LEU A 643 -33.65 -23.35 -16.19
C LEU A 643 -34.57 -24.31 -16.97
N GLU A 644 -35.44 -23.77 -17.82
CA GLU A 644 -36.27 -24.57 -18.74
C GLU A 644 -35.41 -25.38 -19.72
N GLU A 645 -34.41 -24.74 -20.31
CA GLU A 645 -33.46 -25.39 -21.23
C GLU A 645 -32.63 -26.48 -20.56
N TRP A 646 -32.17 -26.24 -19.34
CA TRP A 646 -31.41 -27.19 -18.54
C TRP A 646 -32.27 -28.40 -18.16
N ASN A 647 -33.51 -28.18 -17.75
CA ASN A 647 -34.45 -29.27 -17.48
C ASN A 647 -34.71 -30.14 -18.71
N GLN A 648 -34.76 -29.56 -19.91
CA GLN A 648 -34.85 -30.33 -21.16
C GLN A 648 -33.57 -31.12 -21.44
N LEU A 649 -32.39 -30.55 -21.17
CA LEU A 649 -31.11 -31.24 -21.34
C LEU A 649 -30.97 -32.46 -20.43
N LYS A 650 -31.46 -32.38 -19.18
CA LYS A 650 -31.48 -33.50 -18.22
C LYS A 650 -32.29 -34.71 -18.69
N LEU A 651 -33.22 -34.53 -19.62
CA LEU A 651 -34.03 -35.62 -20.16
C LEU A 651 -33.26 -36.47 -21.19
N ARG A 652 -32.10 -36.03 -21.67
CA ARG A 652 -31.23 -36.84 -22.52
C ARG A 652 -30.59 -37.97 -21.71
N ASP A 653 -30.64 -39.19 -22.23
CA ASP A 653 -30.11 -40.37 -21.54
C ASP A 653 -28.62 -40.25 -21.19
N GLU A 654 -27.83 -39.68 -22.10
CA GLU A 654 -26.39 -39.43 -21.91
C GLU A 654 -26.13 -38.49 -20.72
N VAL A 655 -26.83 -37.36 -20.65
CA VAL A 655 -26.71 -36.38 -19.57
C VAL A 655 -27.23 -36.96 -18.26
N ARG A 656 -28.34 -37.71 -18.31
CA ARG A 656 -28.92 -38.37 -17.14
C ARG A 656 -27.97 -39.44 -16.57
N ALA A 657 -27.29 -40.19 -17.42
CA ALA A 657 -26.31 -41.19 -17.00
C ALA A 657 -25.10 -40.56 -16.32
N ILE A 658 -24.66 -39.38 -16.79
CA ILE A 658 -23.59 -38.60 -16.16
C ILE A 658 -24.05 -38.06 -14.80
N LEU A 659 -25.24 -37.46 -14.73
CA LEU A 659 -25.78 -36.90 -13.47
C LEU A 659 -26.00 -37.95 -12.37
N LEU A 660 -26.20 -39.22 -12.71
CA LEU A 660 -26.31 -40.31 -11.73
C LEU A 660 -24.97 -40.68 -11.06
N GLN A 661 -23.85 -40.14 -11.55
CA GLN A 661 -22.51 -40.35 -10.98
C GLN A 661 -22.16 -39.31 -9.90
N PHE A 662 -22.96 -38.24 -9.79
CA PHE A 662 -22.90 -37.20 -8.75
C PHE A 662 -24.04 -37.40 -7.75
#